data_AF-A0A8T4LY35-F1
#
_entry.id   AF-A0A8T4LY35-F1
#
_cell.length_a   1.000
_cell.length_b   1.000
_cell.length_c   1.000
_cell.angle_alpha   90.00
_cell.angle_beta   90.00
_cell.angle_gamma   90.00
#
_symmetry.space_group_name_H-M   'P 1'
#
loop_
_entity.id
_entity.type
_entity.pdbx_description
1 polymer ?
#
loop_
_entity_poly.entity_id
_entity_poly.type
_entity_poly.pdbx_seq_one_letter_code
_entity_poly.pdbx_strand_id
1 'polypeptide(L)'
;MKKNVIVIVFLTFIICLSIILTSAQKAEVKISPKVDKKVSEAFVSNNNVEVIVKVKDEKIKSSSLGIEEEDVISRQGDLLIINSSSSDLGILESNGNVVEIEKSFRFRALLQDTIGIVNATKVWPIRVNSKNITGTDETICVLDTGVDFTHPDLIGKNKTCIIDCFNKICVQNCSIGDDNGHGTHVAGIISASGSILGVAKSSNLIGVKVLDSNGDSSDQGTLDIKNAIDWCVANRNLYNISVVSLSLGTLNLFSNYCDSSFSSTLTSVINNATAFNISVIAASGNSGNGVARNTTSISAPACITNATAVSATNKDDSFSSYGHYNFLVDLFAPGTSVTSTYPDGLYALASGTSMSAPHVSASFALIRQYYRLKFGRTYTPSEIESLLRNNGHNITASGLNFTRIDNFKAITSLDNESASVALIIPANNFINTSQTIEFKCNATDLSLRNVSFFLWNSTNSVFNYTTSEVSGEYNQLNINVSNISLGNYKWNCLYYDWNNNFAFAQSNFSLTVGGINVNLISPENGNNTKLNSANLSCRTTSEENYNLKNVTFNLWNSSALIHTENRSISGLNNVSGFNYTFTYEGEYKWNCLGFNNNTNSSFATTNYTITYDITKPNITLISPNDGYSATGTQNINFEFNVSDLRNISKCDLILNNASVSYGESILKNQSNIIPYSVSSGTYTWGINCTDYATNIGNSSTRSFVINAASVSSSSSGGGGGGGASSTSTFAPGSDEVSKGYTKELKRNDKIRFFDSSSSEHTVNLDFVGTDFINLTIRSDPIKLVLGIGQSAKLNLTSKEFYDLFVKLESINDKKANLTIQTINEPIIGPETKNNEINENISETEDTRNKGNNFLIIFGVILIFILIAGVLIWKKFKVGLEKEIIKKVEKDLKRNKK
;
A
#
# COMPACT_ATOMS: atom_id res chain seq x y z
N MET A 1 12.74 -70.64 46.52
CA MET A 1 12.93 -69.96 45.22
C MET A 1 12.67 -68.44 45.20
N LYS A 2 12.49 -67.73 46.34
CA LYS A 2 12.32 -66.25 46.35
C LYS A 2 13.52 -65.43 46.86
N LYS A 3 14.60 -66.05 47.36
CA LYS A 3 15.78 -65.32 47.90
C LYS A 3 16.94 -65.13 46.91
N ASN A 4 17.03 -65.94 45.83
CA ASN A 4 18.14 -65.83 44.87
C ASN A 4 17.85 -64.87 43.69
N VAL A 5 16.59 -64.46 43.50
CA VAL A 5 16.22 -63.48 42.45
C VAL A 5 16.48 -62.04 42.92
N ILE A 6 16.32 -61.76 44.21
CA ILE A 6 16.51 -60.41 44.77
C ILE A 6 17.99 -60.02 44.79
N VAL A 7 18.91 -60.96 45.08
CA VAL A 7 20.35 -60.68 45.10
C VAL A 7 20.92 -60.42 43.70
N ILE A 8 20.41 -61.12 42.68
CA ILE A 8 20.83 -60.92 41.28
C ILE A 8 20.32 -59.57 40.76
N VAL A 9 19.09 -59.16 41.10
CA VAL A 9 18.53 -57.84 40.72
C VAL A 9 19.23 -56.69 41.46
N PHE A 10 19.67 -56.90 42.71
CA PHE A 10 20.39 -55.87 43.46
C PHE A 10 21.84 -55.69 42.98
N LEU A 11 22.52 -56.78 42.60
CA LEU A 11 23.87 -56.69 42.01
C LEU A 11 23.86 -56.06 40.62
N THR A 12 22.87 -56.37 39.76
CA THR A 12 22.76 -55.73 38.44
C THR A 12 22.41 -54.25 38.55
N PHE A 13 21.64 -53.84 39.57
CA PHE A 13 21.36 -52.43 39.82
C PHE A 13 22.60 -51.66 40.31
N ILE A 14 23.43 -52.25 41.19
CA ILE A 14 24.67 -51.61 41.68
C ILE A 14 25.74 -51.55 40.58
N ILE A 15 25.82 -52.55 39.69
CA ILE A 15 26.74 -52.54 38.54
C ILE A 15 26.29 -51.51 37.50
N CYS A 16 24.99 -51.38 37.23
CA CYS A 16 24.48 -50.29 36.38
C CYS A 16 24.72 -48.90 37.00
N LEU A 17 24.56 -48.75 38.32
CA LEU A 17 24.78 -47.46 38.98
C LEU A 17 26.26 -47.06 39.00
N SER A 18 27.19 -48.01 39.13
CA SER A 18 28.64 -47.76 39.09
C SER A 18 29.18 -47.50 37.67
N ILE A 19 28.55 -48.05 36.63
CA ILE A 19 28.86 -47.74 35.22
C ILE A 19 28.32 -46.35 34.82
N ILE A 20 27.22 -45.89 35.43
CA ILE A 20 26.69 -44.53 35.22
C ILE A 20 27.50 -43.47 36.00
N LEU A 21 28.12 -43.84 37.13
CA LEU A 21 28.95 -42.92 37.94
C LEU A 21 30.41 -42.80 37.51
N THR A 22 30.88 -43.59 36.53
CA THR A 22 32.28 -43.54 36.03
C THR A 22 32.45 -42.95 34.63
N SER A 23 31.37 -42.48 33.98
CA SER A 23 31.41 -41.78 32.69
C SER A 23 31.07 -40.29 32.76
N ALA A 24 30.88 -39.73 33.95
CA ALA A 24 30.85 -38.27 34.14
C ALA A 24 32.27 -37.69 34.12
N GLN A 25 32.95 -37.83 32.97
CA GLN A 25 34.00 -36.88 32.61
C GLN A 25 33.35 -35.50 32.60
N LYS A 26 33.90 -34.59 33.40
CA LYS A 26 33.54 -33.18 33.48
C LYS A 26 33.85 -32.53 32.12
N ALA A 27 32.96 -32.72 31.15
CA ALA A 27 32.90 -31.87 29.97
C ALA A 27 32.37 -30.52 30.48
N GLU A 28 33.25 -29.53 30.57
CA GLU A 28 32.81 -28.13 30.58
C GLU A 28 32.08 -27.89 29.26
N VAL A 29 30.75 -28.06 29.29
CA VAL A 29 29.90 -27.52 28.23
C VAL A 29 30.08 -26.01 28.31
N LYS A 30 30.83 -25.43 27.36
CA LYS A 30 30.74 -24.00 27.06
C LYS A 30 29.31 -23.74 26.60
N ILE A 31 28.44 -23.43 27.56
CA ILE A 31 27.11 -22.92 27.28
C ILE A 31 27.35 -21.50 26.81
N SER A 32 27.22 -21.26 25.51
CA SER A 32 27.17 -19.90 24.97
C SER A 32 26.01 -19.16 25.66
N PRO A 33 26.19 -17.89 26.06
CA PRO A 33 25.13 -17.09 26.63
C PRO A 33 23.92 -17.07 25.69
N LYS A 34 22.73 -17.09 26.28
CA LYS A 34 21.49 -17.01 25.52
C LYS A 34 21.28 -15.56 25.09
N VAL A 35 21.29 -15.29 23.80
CA VAL A 35 20.99 -13.95 23.26
C VAL A 35 19.55 -13.91 22.77
N ASP A 36 18.77 -12.95 23.25
CA ASP A 36 17.43 -12.71 22.72
C ASP A 36 17.52 -12.26 21.26
N LYS A 37 16.74 -12.90 20.39
CA LYS A 37 16.63 -12.57 18.96
C LYS A 37 16.42 -11.07 18.71
N LYS A 38 15.70 -10.38 19.60
CA LYS A 38 15.42 -8.94 19.51
C LYS A 38 16.66 -8.06 19.69
N VAL A 39 17.72 -8.56 20.34
CA VAL A 39 19.02 -7.88 20.43
C VAL A 39 19.68 -7.90 19.07
N SER A 40 19.78 -9.08 18.44
CA SER A 40 20.36 -9.25 17.11
C SER A 40 19.61 -8.46 16.03
N GLU A 41 18.27 -8.41 16.11
CA GLU A 41 17.44 -7.58 15.21
C GLU A 41 17.66 -6.07 15.41
N ALA A 42 17.93 -5.62 16.65
CA ALA A 42 18.13 -4.19 16.94
C ALA A 42 19.40 -3.62 16.30
N PHE A 43 20.48 -4.40 16.25
CA PHE A 43 21.75 -4.02 15.64
C PHE A 43 21.73 -3.94 14.10
N VAL A 44 20.68 -4.47 13.44
CA VAL A 44 20.49 -4.28 11.99
C VAL A 44 20.20 -2.82 11.65
N SER A 45 19.65 -2.07 12.61
CA SER A 45 19.15 -0.70 12.41
C SER A 45 19.91 0.38 13.18
N ASN A 46 20.72 0.00 14.18
CA ASN A 46 21.44 0.94 15.06
C ASN A 46 22.83 0.39 15.40
N ASN A 47 23.82 1.29 15.46
CA ASN A 47 25.20 0.91 15.79
C ASN A 47 25.40 0.64 17.28
N ASN A 48 24.61 1.28 18.15
CA ASN A 48 24.61 1.06 19.61
C ASN A 48 23.19 0.74 20.08
N VAL A 49 23.07 -0.23 21.00
CA VAL A 49 21.80 -0.71 21.55
C VAL A 49 21.94 -0.87 23.06
N GLU A 50 21.00 -0.31 23.83
CA GLU A 50 20.91 -0.58 25.27
C GLU A 50 20.47 -2.04 25.49
N VAL A 51 21.32 -2.83 26.15
CA VAL A 51 21.07 -4.24 26.46
C VAL A 51 21.19 -4.49 27.94
N ILE A 52 20.47 -5.51 28.41
CA ILE A 52 20.57 -6.05 29.76
C ILE A 52 21.45 -7.30 29.68
N VAL A 53 22.59 -7.29 30.36
CA VAL A 53 23.51 -8.42 30.47
C VAL A 53 23.35 -9.05 31.84
N LYS A 54 22.94 -10.31 31.86
CA LYS A 54 22.90 -11.12 33.08
C LYS A 54 24.22 -11.85 33.26
N VAL A 55 24.86 -11.68 34.42
CA VAL A 55 26.14 -12.35 34.76
C VAL A 55 25.93 -13.46 35.79
N LYS A 56 26.89 -14.40 35.88
CA LYS A 56 26.80 -15.56 36.79
C LYS A 56 26.88 -15.20 38.28
N ASP A 57 27.50 -14.07 38.61
CA ASP A 57 27.72 -13.60 39.97
C ASP A 57 27.78 -12.06 39.97
N GLU A 58 27.06 -11.42 40.90
CA GLU A 58 26.98 -9.97 41.05
C GLU A 58 28.34 -9.29 41.29
N LYS A 59 29.36 -10.04 41.75
CA LYS A 59 30.73 -9.55 41.98
C LYS A 59 31.57 -9.42 40.70
N ILE A 60 31.08 -9.93 39.57
CA ILE A 60 31.79 -9.90 38.28
C ILE A 60 31.84 -8.46 37.78
N LYS A 61 33.05 -7.96 37.51
CA LYS A 61 33.29 -6.59 37.05
C LYS A 61 33.04 -6.46 35.54
N SER A 62 32.56 -5.30 35.11
CA SER A 62 32.47 -4.85 33.69
C SER A 62 33.72 -5.18 32.87
N SER A 63 34.91 -4.85 33.39
CA SER A 63 36.20 -5.14 32.76
C SER A 63 36.43 -6.63 32.49
N SER A 64 35.94 -7.52 33.37
CA SER A 64 36.00 -8.97 33.14
C SER A 64 34.99 -9.50 32.11
N LEU A 65 34.06 -8.64 31.69
CA LEU A 65 33.14 -8.86 30.57
C LEU A 65 33.70 -8.30 29.25
N GLY A 66 34.82 -7.56 29.29
CA GLY A 66 35.37 -6.84 28.14
C GLY A 66 34.58 -5.58 27.80
N ILE A 67 33.88 -5.00 28.78
CA ILE A 67 33.09 -3.77 28.66
C ILE A 67 33.75 -2.69 29.51
N GLU A 68 33.93 -1.49 28.95
CA GLU A 68 34.46 -0.33 29.67
C GLU A 68 33.45 0.15 30.73
N GLU A 69 33.95 0.68 31.85
CA GLU A 69 33.08 1.12 32.96
C GLU A 69 32.11 2.24 32.52
N GLU A 70 32.51 3.06 31.54
CA GLU A 70 31.72 4.16 30.99
C GLU A 70 30.52 3.70 30.15
N ASP A 71 30.57 2.49 29.59
CA ASP A 71 29.47 1.91 28.82
C ASP A 71 28.41 1.26 29.72
N VAL A 72 28.69 1.12 31.03
CA VAL A 72 27.74 0.61 32.01
C VAL A 72 26.82 1.74 32.48
N ILE A 73 25.58 1.71 32.00
CA ILE A 73 24.54 2.67 32.36
C ILE A 73 24.09 2.46 33.81
N SER A 74 23.85 1.21 34.22
CA SER A 74 23.47 0.88 35.59
C SER A 74 23.69 -0.59 35.93
N ARG A 75 23.78 -0.91 37.22
CA ARG A 75 23.85 -2.29 37.73
C ARG A 75 22.80 -2.51 38.82
N GLN A 76 22.12 -3.66 38.77
CA GLN A 76 21.25 -4.17 39.82
C GLN A 76 21.55 -5.65 40.05
N GLY A 77 22.33 -5.95 41.10
CA GLY A 77 22.75 -7.32 41.41
C GLY A 77 23.56 -7.96 40.27
N ASP A 78 23.05 -9.08 39.74
CA ASP A 78 23.62 -9.83 38.62
C ASP A 78 23.21 -9.29 37.23
N LEU A 79 22.51 -8.15 37.16
CA LEU A 79 22.08 -7.50 35.92
C LEU A 79 22.85 -6.20 35.69
N LEU A 80 23.42 -6.05 34.50
CA LEU A 80 24.01 -4.80 34.02
C LEU A 80 23.19 -4.27 32.84
N ILE A 81 22.86 -2.99 32.86
CA ILE A 81 22.39 -2.27 31.67
C ILE A 81 23.61 -1.59 31.06
N ILE A 82 23.89 -1.88 29.79
CA ILE A 82 25.03 -1.31 29.08
C ILE A 82 24.58 -0.71 27.75
N ASN A 83 25.27 0.32 27.29
CA ASN A 83 25.17 0.79 25.91
C ASN A 83 26.14 -0.04 25.06
N SER A 84 25.63 -1.05 24.35
CA SER A 84 26.47 -2.03 23.66
C SER A 84 26.55 -1.74 22.17
N SER A 85 27.76 -1.82 21.62
CA SER A 85 28.00 -1.86 20.17
C SER A 85 27.93 -3.29 19.62
N SER A 86 27.89 -3.43 18.29
CA SER A 86 27.93 -4.74 17.63
C SER A 86 29.22 -5.52 17.94
N SER A 87 30.35 -4.82 18.17
CA SER A 87 31.60 -5.42 18.64
C SER A 87 31.49 -5.95 20.07
N ASP A 88 30.85 -5.21 20.96
CA ASP A 88 30.70 -5.62 22.36
C ASP A 88 29.81 -6.86 22.49
N LEU A 89 28.79 -6.98 21.63
CA LEU A 89 27.90 -8.14 21.61
C LEU A 89 28.68 -9.44 21.34
N GLY A 90 29.60 -9.43 20.37
CA GLY A 90 30.44 -10.61 20.08
C GLY A 90 31.36 -10.99 21.25
N ILE A 91 31.86 -9.99 21.99
CA ILE A 91 32.68 -10.21 23.20
C ILE A 91 31.81 -10.85 24.28
N LEU A 92 30.63 -10.30 24.54
CA LEU A 92 29.70 -10.79 25.57
C LEU A 92 29.17 -12.20 25.26
N GLU A 93 28.87 -12.50 23.99
CA GLU A 93 28.46 -13.83 23.50
C GLU A 93 29.53 -14.91 23.69
N SER A 94 30.80 -14.53 23.69
CA SER A 94 31.90 -15.47 23.90
C SER A 94 32.34 -15.55 25.37
N ASN A 95 31.79 -14.69 26.24
CA ASN A 95 32.25 -14.53 27.60
C ASN A 95 31.57 -15.54 28.55
N GLY A 96 32.38 -16.41 29.16
CA GLY A 96 31.91 -17.47 30.06
C GLY A 96 31.27 -16.99 31.37
N ASN A 97 31.31 -15.69 31.67
CA ASN A 97 30.66 -15.09 32.83
C ASN A 97 29.25 -14.56 32.53
N VAL A 98 28.87 -14.46 31.26
CA VAL A 98 27.55 -14.01 30.81
C VAL A 98 26.61 -15.21 30.74
N VAL A 99 25.39 -15.01 31.24
CA VAL A 99 24.32 -16.02 31.25
C VAL A 99 23.33 -15.75 30.13
N GLU A 100 22.91 -14.50 30.01
CA GLU A 100 21.86 -14.08 29.08
C GLU A 100 22.05 -12.61 28.68
N ILE A 101 21.70 -12.28 27.44
CA ILE A 101 21.71 -10.92 26.90
C ILE A 101 20.32 -10.62 26.35
N GLU A 102 19.65 -9.63 26.93
CA GLU A 102 18.31 -9.20 26.55
C GLU A 102 18.31 -7.76 26.08
N LYS A 103 17.31 -7.38 25.27
CA LYS A 103 17.14 -5.98 24.87
C LYS A 103 16.54 -5.20 26.04
N SER A 104 17.11 -4.05 26.38
CA SER A 104 16.48 -3.13 27.33
C SER A 104 15.23 -2.51 26.70
N PHE A 105 14.09 -2.63 27.37
CA PHE A 105 12.84 -1.99 26.96
C PHE A 105 12.49 -0.86 27.91
N ARG A 106 12.25 0.32 27.36
CA ARG A 106 11.65 1.43 28.11
C ARG A 106 10.15 1.19 28.22
N PHE A 107 9.68 0.94 29.43
CA PHE A 107 8.25 0.89 29.73
C PHE A 107 7.75 2.31 30.04
N ARG A 108 6.54 2.63 29.58
CA ARG A 108 5.93 3.97 29.73
C ARG A 108 4.53 3.82 30.31
N ALA A 109 4.09 4.81 31.07
CA ALA A 109 2.70 4.90 31.51
C ALA A 109 1.80 5.21 30.29
N LEU A 110 0.89 4.30 29.95
CA LEU A 110 -0.08 4.45 28.85
C LEU A 110 -1.29 5.29 29.29
N LEU A 111 -1.07 6.54 29.72
CA LEU A 111 -2.14 7.42 30.24
C LEU A 111 -2.69 8.42 29.20
N GLN A 112 -2.35 8.25 27.92
CA GLN A 112 -2.73 9.17 26.85
C GLN A 112 -4.11 8.82 26.24
N ASP A 113 -5.14 8.85 27.06
CA ASP A 113 -6.47 8.36 26.69
C ASP A 113 -7.23 9.33 25.77
N THR A 114 -6.90 10.63 25.83
CA THR A 114 -7.68 11.69 25.16
C THR A 114 -7.57 11.66 23.64
N ILE A 115 -6.45 11.16 23.10
CA ILE A 115 -6.22 10.99 21.66
C ILE A 115 -7.17 9.94 21.07
N GLY A 116 -7.45 8.89 21.85
CA GLY A 116 -8.44 7.87 21.50
C GLY A 116 -9.88 8.40 21.58
N ILE A 117 -10.18 9.25 22.58
CA ILE A 117 -11.51 9.87 22.74
C ILE A 117 -11.86 10.78 21.54
N VAL A 118 -10.90 11.54 21.02
CA VAL A 118 -11.11 12.36 19.80
C VAL A 118 -10.94 11.59 18.49
N ASN A 119 -10.78 10.25 18.56
CA ASN A 119 -10.59 9.32 17.43
C ASN A 119 -9.42 9.68 16.48
N ALA A 120 -8.39 10.38 16.95
CA ALA A 120 -7.24 10.73 16.10
C ALA A 120 -6.44 9.48 15.67
N THR A 121 -6.38 8.45 16.52
CA THR A 121 -5.70 7.18 16.22
C THR A 121 -6.28 6.46 14.99
N LYS A 122 -7.58 6.62 14.72
CA LYS A 122 -8.26 6.08 13.53
C LYS A 122 -8.05 6.92 12.28
N VAL A 123 -7.68 8.20 12.44
CA VAL A 123 -7.38 9.10 11.31
C VAL A 123 -5.98 8.90 10.77
N TRP A 124 -4.98 8.69 11.63
CA TRP A 124 -3.59 8.54 11.20
C TRP A 124 -3.31 7.48 10.11
N PRO A 125 -3.99 6.31 10.07
CA PRO A 125 -3.80 5.34 8.99
C PRO A 125 -4.55 5.67 7.71
N ILE A 126 -5.51 6.62 7.71
CA ILE A 126 -6.18 7.09 6.49
C ILE A 126 -5.12 7.72 5.60
N ARG A 127 -5.11 7.39 4.31
CA ARG A 127 -4.24 8.00 3.31
C ARG A 127 -5.07 8.69 2.23
N VAL A 128 -4.44 9.70 1.66
CA VAL A 128 -4.92 10.34 0.44
C VAL A 128 -3.69 10.59 -0.41
N ASN A 129 -3.72 10.17 -1.67
CA ASN A 129 -2.57 10.24 -2.58
C ASN A 129 -1.30 9.63 -1.95
N SER A 130 -1.43 8.44 -1.32
CA SER A 130 -0.36 7.72 -0.62
C SER A 130 0.24 8.43 0.61
N LYS A 131 -0.39 9.48 1.13
CA LYS A 131 0.05 10.19 2.35
C LYS A 131 -0.92 10.01 3.50
N ASN A 132 -0.41 9.59 4.65
CA ASN A 132 -1.18 9.46 5.89
C ASN A 132 -1.70 10.83 6.40
N ILE A 133 -2.91 10.88 6.95
CA ILE A 133 -3.49 12.08 7.55
C ILE A 133 -3.02 12.22 9.01
N THR A 134 -1.97 13.02 9.22
CA THR A 134 -1.31 13.18 10.53
C THR A 134 -0.96 14.62 10.89
N GLY A 135 -1.41 15.59 10.09
CA GLY A 135 -1.11 17.01 10.20
C GLY A 135 0.09 17.44 9.35
N THR A 136 0.62 16.56 8.49
CA THR A 136 1.82 16.85 7.69
C THR A 136 1.65 18.10 6.83
N ASP A 137 2.72 18.89 6.79
CA ASP A 137 2.83 20.20 6.15
C ASP A 137 1.95 21.30 6.76
N GLU A 138 1.12 21.04 7.77
CA GLU A 138 0.35 22.09 8.44
C GLU A 138 1.17 22.68 9.60
N THR A 139 1.05 23.98 9.83
CA THR A 139 1.76 24.68 10.91
C THR A 139 0.80 25.41 11.84
N ILE A 140 0.96 25.19 13.15
CA ILE A 140 0.16 25.79 14.19
C ILE A 140 1.01 26.79 14.98
N CYS A 141 0.54 28.03 15.06
CA CYS A 141 1.07 29.03 16.00
C CYS A 141 0.50 28.77 17.39
N VAL A 142 1.36 28.52 18.38
CA VAL A 142 0.99 28.33 19.79
C VAL A 142 1.33 29.61 20.54
N LEU A 143 0.31 30.44 20.82
CA LEU A 143 0.46 31.71 21.52
C LEU A 143 0.25 31.46 23.02
N ASP A 144 1.35 31.38 23.77
CA ASP A 144 1.35 30.90 25.16
C ASP A 144 2.59 31.42 25.94
N THR A 145 3.04 30.68 26.95
CA THR A 145 4.22 30.91 27.79
C THR A 145 5.56 30.59 27.12
N GLY A 146 5.52 30.01 25.92
CA GLY A 146 6.70 29.52 25.20
C GLY A 146 6.51 28.06 24.79
N VAL A 147 7.53 27.45 24.19
CA VAL A 147 7.56 26.00 23.93
C VAL A 147 8.98 25.49 24.12
N ASP A 148 9.15 24.43 24.91
CA ASP A 148 10.41 23.70 24.97
C ASP A 148 10.54 22.74 23.77
N PHE A 149 11.17 23.22 22.70
CA PHE A 149 11.47 22.42 21.51
C PHE A 149 12.68 21.48 21.68
N THR A 150 13.36 21.52 22.83
CA THR A 150 14.40 20.53 23.18
C THR A 150 13.81 19.26 23.78
N HIS A 151 12.52 19.30 24.19
CA HIS A 151 11.79 18.15 24.66
C HIS A 151 11.82 17.00 23.60
N PRO A 152 12.18 15.74 23.97
CA PRO A 152 12.34 14.64 23.01
C PRO A 152 11.14 14.39 22.10
N ASP A 153 9.93 14.60 22.60
CA ASP A 153 8.69 14.41 21.83
C ASP A 153 8.30 15.60 20.94
N LEU A 154 8.96 16.77 21.09
CA LEU A 154 8.72 17.99 20.32
C LEU A 154 9.91 18.38 19.42
N ILE A 155 10.99 17.61 19.46
CA ILE A 155 12.17 17.87 18.64
C ILE A 155 11.81 17.82 17.14
N GLY A 156 12.30 18.81 16.39
CA GLY A 156 12.04 18.94 14.95
C GLY A 156 10.62 19.41 14.59
N LYS A 157 9.78 19.79 15.57
CA LYS A 157 8.45 20.38 15.30
C LYS A 157 8.51 21.85 14.96
N ASN A 158 9.52 22.57 15.43
CA ASN A 158 9.60 24.01 15.25
C ASN A 158 10.00 24.39 13.82
N LYS A 159 9.28 25.35 13.22
CA LYS A 159 9.69 25.97 11.94
C LYS A 159 10.70 27.09 12.09
N THR A 160 10.80 27.65 13.29
CA THR A 160 11.68 28.74 13.64
C THR A 160 11.95 28.69 15.14
N CYS A 161 12.81 29.57 15.66
CA CYS A 161 12.95 29.76 17.10
C CYS A 161 11.67 30.38 17.71
N ILE A 162 11.62 30.49 19.04
CA ILE A 162 10.49 31.15 19.71
C ILE A 162 10.35 32.59 19.20
N ILE A 163 9.11 33.01 18.95
CA ILE A 163 8.77 34.40 18.67
C ILE A 163 8.37 35.06 19.98
N ASP A 164 9.22 35.94 20.48
CA ASP A 164 9.04 36.66 21.74
C ASP A 164 8.25 37.94 21.51
N CYS A 165 7.00 37.95 21.95
CA CYS A 165 6.08 39.08 21.86
C CYS A 165 5.71 39.64 23.25
N PHE A 166 6.27 39.08 24.33
CA PHE A 166 5.87 39.46 25.69
C PHE A 166 6.42 40.85 26.06
N ASN A 167 5.53 41.81 26.28
CA ASN A 167 5.85 43.20 26.63
C ASN A 167 6.81 43.88 25.63
N LYS A 168 6.76 43.47 24.35
CA LYS A 168 7.65 43.96 23.29
C LYS A 168 7.10 43.68 21.89
N ILE A 169 7.71 44.28 20.87
CA ILE A 169 7.45 43.92 19.48
C ILE A 169 7.96 42.49 19.24
N CYS A 170 7.15 41.67 18.56
CA CYS A 170 7.47 40.29 18.24
C CYS A 170 8.82 40.16 17.52
N VAL A 171 9.76 39.46 18.14
CA VAL A 171 11.08 39.17 17.58
C VAL A 171 11.41 37.68 17.71
N GLN A 172 12.09 37.12 16.73
CA GLN A 172 12.60 35.77 16.84
C GLN A 172 13.74 35.74 17.88
N ASN A 173 13.63 34.85 18.86
CA ASN A 173 14.58 34.69 19.95
C ASN A 173 14.89 33.19 20.17
N CYS A 174 16.11 32.78 19.83
CA CYS A 174 16.56 31.39 19.95
C CYS A 174 17.13 31.05 21.33
N SER A 175 17.24 32.04 22.23
CA SER A 175 17.82 31.88 23.56
C SER A 175 16.78 31.73 24.66
N ILE A 176 15.49 31.73 24.31
CA ILE A 176 14.39 31.55 25.25
C ILE A 176 13.59 30.30 24.90
N GLY A 177 13.08 29.65 25.94
CA GLY A 177 12.16 28.53 25.84
C GLY A 177 10.87 28.83 26.59
N ASP A 178 10.26 27.77 27.12
CA ASP A 178 9.14 27.87 28.04
C ASP A 178 9.64 27.88 29.49
N ASP A 179 9.32 28.94 30.22
CA ASP A 179 9.71 29.17 31.61
C ASP A 179 8.55 28.95 32.61
N ASN A 180 7.40 28.45 32.12
CA ASN A 180 6.23 28.11 32.93
C ASN A 180 5.82 26.63 32.76
N GLY A 181 5.85 26.16 31.51
CA GLY A 181 5.53 24.79 31.10
C GLY A 181 4.14 24.61 30.50
N HIS A 182 3.24 25.59 30.64
CA HIS A 182 1.90 25.51 30.05
C HIS A 182 1.93 25.41 28.51
N GLY A 183 2.75 26.20 27.85
CA GLY A 183 2.82 26.22 26.38
C GLY A 183 3.45 24.96 25.81
N THR A 184 4.42 24.37 26.51
CA THR A 184 4.98 23.04 26.20
C THR A 184 3.92 21.95 26.35
N HIS A 185 3.05 22.03 27.36
CA HIS A 185 1.93 21.10 27.53
C HIS A 185 0.93 21.19 26.37
N VAL A 186 0.55 22.40 25.99
CA VAL A 186 -0.32 22.70 24.84
C VAL A 186 0.30 22.16 23.53
N ALA A 187 1.59 22.43 23.30
CA ALA A 187 2.32 21.94 22.12
C ALA A 187 2.32 20.42 22.02
N GLY A 188 2.49 19.70 23.13
CA GLY A 188 2.45 18.23 23.17
C GLY A 188 1.11 17.64 22.76
N ILE A 189 0.00 18.25 23.19
CA ILE A 189 -1.35 17.83 22.81
C ILE A 189 -1.53 17.95 21.29
N ILE A 190 -0.96 19.00 20.69
CA ILE A 190 -1.05 19.24 19.25
C ILE A 190 -0.19 18.25 18.47
N SER A 191 1.11 18.18 18.77
CA SER A 191 2.10 17.66 17.81
C SER A 191 3.19 16.75 18.39
N ALA A 192 3.09 16.31 19.65
CA ALA A 192 4.06 15.35 20.18
C ALA A 192 4.18 14.11 19.26
N SER A 193 5.38 13.60 19.03
CA SER A 193 5.60 12.44 18.15
C SER A 193 6.63 11.45 18.67
N GLY A 194 6.70 11.29 19.99
CA GLY A 194 7.67 10.43 20.64
C GLY A 194 7.00 9.47 21.61
N SER A 195 7.27 9.66 22.90
CA SER A 195 6.72 8.90 24.02
C SER A 195 5.22 9.03 24.15
N ILE A 196 4.70 10.21 23.90
CA ILE A 196 3.29 10.50 23.69
C ILE A 196 3.08 11.05 22.28
N LEU A 197 1.85 10.96 21.79
CA LEU A 197 1.47 11.34 20.43
C LEU A 197 0.40 12.43 20.44
N GLY A 198 0.70 13.62 19.93
CA GLY A 198 -0.29 14.67 19.73
C GLY A 198 -1.34 14.28 18.69
N VAL A 199 -2.48 14.96 18.70
CA VAL A 199 -3.60 14.71 17.77
C VAL A 199 -3.13 14.82 16.31
N ALA A 200 -2.39 15.88 15.99
CA ALA A 200 -1.75 16.13 14.70
C ALA A 200 -0.24 15.92 14.80
N LYS A 201 0.15 14.69 15.16
CA LYS A 201 1.54 14.29 15.47
C LYS A 201 2.60 14.61 14.42
N SER A 202 2.25 14.91 13.18
CA SER A 202 3.19 15.28 12.11
C SER A 202 3.09 16.75 11.69
N SER A 203 2.29 17.55 12.41
CA SER A 203 2.22 18.99 12.18
C SER A 203 3.49 19.69 12.64
N ASN A 204 3.67 20.93 12.20
CA ASN A 204 4.74 21.79 12.66
C ASN A 204 4.18 22.84 13.61
N LEU A 205 5.06 23.43 14.40
CA LEU A 205 4.73 24.41 15.41
C LEU A 205 5.54 25.68 15.23
N ILE A 206 4.93 26.80 15.62
CA ILE A 206 5.63 28.04 15.94
C ILE A 206 5.25 28.39 17.37
N GLY A 207 6.21 28.35 18.28
CA GLY A 207 6.01 28.81 19.65
C GLY A 207 6.09 30.35 19.69
N VAL A 208 5.03 30.99 20.19
CA VAL A 208 4.94 32.45 20.30
C VAL A 208 4.70 32.79 21.77
N LYS A 209 5.70 33.39 22.42
CA LYS A 209 5.64 33.74 23.83
C LYS A 209 4.92 35.08 24.00
N VAL A 210 3.76 35.04 24.64
CA VAL A 210 2.91 36.20 25.00
C VAL A 210 2.57 36.25 26.50
N LEU A 211 2.99 35.24 27.26
CA LEU A 211 2.81 35.13 28.72
C LEU A 211 4.16 34.95 29.43
N ASP A 212 4.23 35.39 30.67
CA ASP A 212 5.42 35.29 31.52
C ASP A 212 5.58 33.92 32.19
N SER A 213 6.57 33.80 33.09
CA SER A 213 6.85 32.57 33.84
C SER A 213 5.73 32.15 34.82
N ASN A 214 4.81 33.06 35.17
CA ASN A 214 3.64 32.76 35.99
C ASN A 214 2.41 32.38 35.15
N GLY A 215 2.50 32.50 33.82
CA GLY A 215 1.37 32.32 32.92
C GLY A 215 0.50 33.57 32.76
N ASP A 216 0.99 34.73 33.21
CA ASP A 216 0.27 35.98 33.17
C ASP A 216 0.69 36.83 31.97
N SER A 217 -0.24 37.63 31.46
CA SER A 217 0.05 38.62 30.43
C SER A 217 0.63 39.90 31.04
N SER A 218 1.36 40.69 30.24
CA SER A 218 1.78 42.03 30.64
C SER A 218 0.59 43.00 30.77
N ASP A 219 0.82 44.20 31.34
CA ASP A 219 -0.16 45.30 31.31
C ASP A 219 -0.57 45.69 29.88
N GLN A 220 0.26 45.33 28.88
CA GLN A 220 0.02 45.52 27.45
C GLN A 220 -0.43 44.23 26.75
N GLY A 221 -0.91 43.22 27.49
CA GLY A 221 -1.21 41.89 26.96
C GLY A 221 -2.14 41.86 25.73
N THR A 222 -3.07 42.82 25.62
CA THR A 222 -3.90 42.99 24.41
C THR A 222 -3.07 43.28 23.17
N LEU A 223 -2.04 44.14 23.28
CA LEU A 223 -1.13 44.47 22.20
C LEU A 223 -0.17 43.32 21.90
N ASP A 224 0.32 42.62 22.93
CA ASP A 224 1.20 41.46 22.76
C ASP A 224 0.50 40.35 21.96
N ILE A 225 -0.74 39.99 22.34
CA ILE A 225 -1.56 39.01 21.62
C ILE A 225 -1.89 39.48 20.21
N LYS A 226 -2.27 40.75 20.04
CA LYS A 226 -2.54 41.33 18.71
C LYS A 226 -1.31 41.20 17.80
N ASN A 227 -0.14 41.63 18.27
CA ASN A 227 1.10 41.59 17.49
C ASN A 227 1.51 40.15 17.17
N ALA A 228 1.28 39.21 18.09
CA ALA A 228 1.53 37.79 17.87
C ALA A 228 0.62 37.21 16.75
N ILE A 229 -0.67 37.52 16.76
CA ILE A 229 -1.60 37.11 15.70
C ILE A 229 -1.18 37.71 14.35
N ASP A 230 -0.90 39.01 14.31
CA ASP A 230 -0.44 39.68 13.08
C ASP A 230 0.86 39.09 12.56
N TRP A 231 1.80 38.72 13.44
CA TRP A 231 3.03 38.04 13.05
C TRP A 231 2.72 36.69 12.38
N CYS A 232 1.82 35.88 12.94
CA CYS A 232 1.39 34.61 12.34
C CYS A 232 0.71 34.83 10.98
N VAL A 233 -0.16 35.84 10.85
CA VAL A 233 -0.81 36.17 9.57
C VAL A 233 0.21 36.64 8.52
N ALA A 234 1.16 37.50 8.91
CA ALA A 234 2.19 38.01 8.02
C ALA A 234 3.12 36.90 7.50
N ASN A 235 3.41 35.89 8.32
CA ASN A 235 4.31 34.78 8.00
C ASN A 235 3.59 33.53 7.47
N ARG A 236 2.28 33.60 7.23
CA ARG A 236 1.45 32.43 6.89
C ARG A 236 1.93 31.63 5.69
N ASN A 237 2.39 32.30 4.64
CA ASN A 237 2.85 31.64 3.41
C ASN A 237 4.23 31.02 3.59
N LEU A 238 5.10 31.68 4.37
CA LEU A 238 6.47 31.20 4.61
C LEU A 238 6.48 29.90 5.39
N TYR A 239 5.61 29.77 6.39
CA TYR A 239 5.57 28.60 7.26
C TYR A 239 4.35 27.71 7.06
N ASN A 240 3.49 27.98 6.06
CA ASN A 240 2.19 27.34 5.88
C ASN A 240 1.34 27.30 7.17
N ILE A 241 1.16 28.47 7.79
CA ILE A 241 0.39 28.59 9.03
C ILE A 241 -1.09 28.41 8.73
N SER A 242 -1.71 27.49 9.44
CA SER A 242 -3.12 27.15 9.28
C SER A 242 -3.97 27.43 10.51
N VAL A 243 -3.37 27.44 11.68
CA VAL A 243 -4.07 27.60 12.95
C VAL A 243 -3.28 28.50 13.89
N VAL A 244 -3.99 29.34 14.62
CA VAL A 244 -3.51 30.06 15.81
C VAL A 244 -4.24 29.46 17.02
N SER A 245 -3.48 28.91 17.95
CA SER A 245 -3.98 28.29 19.18
C SER A 245 -3.78 29.24 20.36
N LEU A 246 -4.87 29.58 21.04
CA LEU A 246 -4.93 30.50 22.17
C LEU A 246 -5.50 29.77 23.39
N SER A 247 -4.63 29.10 24.13
CA SER A 247 -4.98 28.40 25.38
C SER A 247 -5.00 29.35 26.59
N LEU A 248 -5.54 30.55 26.38
CA LEU A 248 -5.52 31.69 27.30
C LEU A 248 -6.87 32.41 27.29
N GLY A 249 -7.12 33.25 28.29
CA GLY A 249 -8.32 34.06 28.33
C GLY A 249 -8.32 35.10 29.45
N THR A 250 -9.22 36.07 29.35
CA THR A 250 -9.39 37.11 30.38
C THR A 250 -10.31 36.67 31.52
N LEU A 251 -10.23 37.37 32.65
CA LEU A 251 -11.22 37.26 33.73
C LEU A 251 -12.58 37.93 33.39
N ASN A 252 -12.63 38.78 32.35
CA ASN A 252 -13.89 39.32 31.84
C ASN A 252 -14.70 38.21 31.15
N LEU A 253 -15.95 38.05 31.55
CA LEU A 253 -16.86 37.03 31.03
C LEU A 253 -18.02 37.66 30.26
N PHE A 254 -18.37 37.03 29.14
CA PHE A 254 -19.37 37.53 28.21
C PHE A 254 -20.46 36.50 27.96
N SER A 255 -21.72 36.93 28.04
CA SER A 255 -22.91 36.14 27.73
C SER A 255 -23.36 36.26 26.28
N ASN A 256 -22.76 37.19 25.51
CA ASN A 256 -23.00 37.43 24.08
C ASN A 256 -21.66 37.67 23.38
N TYR A 257 -21.67 37.68 22.05
CA TYR A 257 -20.50 38.04 21.25
C TYR A 257 -19.90 39.38 21.71
N CYS A 258 -18.58 39.40 21.86
CA CYS A 258 -17.86 40.53 22.45
C CYS A 258 -17.11 41.40 21.43
N ASP A 259 -17.41 41.21 20.15
CA ASP A 259 -16.78 41.88 19.01
C ASP A 259 -16.63 43.40 19.18
N SER A 260 -17.66 44.05 19.75
CA SER A 260 -17.73 45.50 19.99
C SER A 260 -17.62 45.92 21.46
N SER A 261 -17.75 44.98 22.41
CA SER A 261 -17.83 45.27 23.85
C SER A 261 -16.54 45.01 24.61
N PHE A 262 -15.58 44.29 24.02
CA PHE A 262 -14.29 43.99 24.65
C PHE A 262 -13.12 44.75 24.01
N SER A 263 -12.71 44.39 22.79
CA SER A 263 -11.52 44.96 22.13
C SER A 263 -11.67 44.90 20.62
N SER A 264 -11.99 46.04 20.00
CA SER A 264 -12.05 46.16 18.53
C SER A 264 -10.72 45.79 17.86
N THR A 265 -9.59 46.01 18.55
CA THR A 265 -8.26 45.62 18.11
C THR A 265 -8.12 44.10 17.97
N LEU A 266 -8.51 43.33 19.01
CA LEU A 266 -8.42 41.86 18.95
C LEU A 266 -9.44 41.27 17.97
N THR A 267 -10.66 41.82 17.93
CA THR A 267 -11.67 41.45 16.94
C THR A 267 -11.14 41.63 15.52
N SER A 268 -10.51 42.78 15.23
CA SER A 268 -9.97 43.07 13.89
C SER A 268 -8.89 42.09 13.45
N VAL A 269 -7.93 41.74 14.31
CA VAL A 269 -6.84 40.82 13.92
C VAL A 269 -7.30 39.37 13.82
N ILE A 270 -8.28 38.94 14.63
CA ILE A 270 -8.90 37.61 14.50
C ILE A 270 -9.68 37.52 13.19
N ASN A 271 -10.49 38.53 12.86
CA ASN A 271 -11.20 38.61 11.59
C ASN A 271 -10.25 38.60 10.39
N ASN A 272 -9.10 39.28 10.51
CA ASN A 272 -8.08 39.27 9.47
C ASN A 272 -7.43 37.88 9.31
N ALA A 273 -7.13 37.19 10.41
CA ALA A 273 -6.61 35.82 10.36
C ALA A 273 -7.58 34.86 9.67
N THR A 274 -8.87 34.89 10.03
CA THR A 274 -9.88 34.03 9.42
C THR A 274 -10.11 34.34 7.94
N ALA A 275 -10.05 35.62 7.54
CA ALA A 275 -10.11 36.02 6.14
C ALA A 275 -8.96 35.45 5.29
N PHE A 276 -7.81 35.14 5.91
CA PHE A 276 -6.69 34.43 5.28
C PHE A 276 -6.73 32.91 5.47
N ASN A 277 -7.89 32.36 5.85
CA ASN A 277 -8.09 30.94 6.16
C ASN A 277 -7.18 30.41 7.27
N ILE A 278 -6.84 31.25 8.25
CA ILE A 278 -6.15 30.83 9.47
C ILE A 278 -7.18 30.75 10.58
N SER A 279 -7.42 29.55 11.11
CA SER A 279 -8.38 29.36 12.19
C SER A 279 -7.80 29.86 13.51
N VAL A 280 -8.57 30.65 14.26
CA VAL A 280 -8.20 31.09 15.60
C VAL A 280 -9.00 30.28 16.61
N ILE A 281 -8.34 29.43 17.38
CA ILE A 281 -8.97 28.52 18.33
C ILE A 281 -8.66 29.01 19.75
N ALA A 282 -9.70 29.32 20.53
CA ALA A 282 -9.55 29.93 21.84
C ALA A 282 -10.26 29.15 22.96
N ALA A 283 -9.60 29.03 24.11
CA ALA A 283 -10.20 28.42 25.30
C ALA A 283 -11.34 29.29 25.86
N SER A 284 -12.47 28.67 26.22
CA SER A 284 -13.67 29.37 26.69
C SER A 284 -13.56 29.93 28.12
N GLY A 285 -12.54 29.51 28.87
CA GLY A 285 -12.25 29.94 30.24
C GLY A 285 -12.55 28.87 31.29
N ASN A 286 -11.95 29.05 32.47
CA ASN A 286 -12.06 28.13 33.61
C ASN A 286 -12.53 28.87 34.86
N SER A 287 -13.32 28.20 35.69
CA SER A 287 -13.69 28.66 37.02
C SER A 287 -12.50 28.56 37.99
N GLY A 288 -12.35 29.54 38.88
CA GLY A 288 -11.22 29.67 39.80
C GLY A 288 -11.58 30.56 41.00
N ASN A 289 -10.58 31.05 41.75
CA ASN A 289 -10.83 31.95 42.87
C ASN A 289 -11.57 33.23 42.40
N GLY A 290 -12.79 33.44 42.89
CA GLY A 290 -13.63 34.59 42.52
C GLY A 290 -14.44 34.44 41.23
N VAL A 291 -14.33 33.31 40.52
CA VAL A 291 -15.10 33.03 39.30
C VAL A 291 -16.04 31.85 39.55
N ALA A 292 -17.35 32.07 39.36
CA ALA A 292 -18.35 31.06 39.63
C ALA A 292 -18.13 29.81 38.76
N ARG A 293 -18.45 28.64 39.32
CA ARG A 293 -18.48 27.39 38.54
C ARG A 293 -19.62 27.45 37.54
N ASN A 294 -19.43 26.86 36.37
CA ASN A 294 -20.53 26.61 35.43
C ASN A 294 -21.25 27.91 35.01
N THR A 295 -20.48 28.97 34.76
CA THR A 295 -21.03 30.25 34.29
C THR A 295 -21.60 30.12 32.89
N THR A 296 -22.73 30.79 32.64
CA THR A 296 -23.33 30.95 31.31
C THR A 296 -22.64 32.05 30.48
N SER A 297 -21.33 32.22 30.67
CA SER A 297 -20.52 33.27 30.06
C SER A 297 -19.09 32.79 29.87
N ILE A 298 -18.45 33.20 28.77
CA ILE A 298 -17.11 32.76 28.36
C ILE A 298 -16.12 33.92 28.28
N SER A 299 -14.82 33.63 28.36
CA SER A 299 -13.75 34.64 28.34
C SER A 299 -13.46 35.19 26.94
N ALA A 300 -12.88 36.38 26.86
CA ALA A 300 -12.20 36.83 25.65
C ALA A 300 -10.82 36.18 25.53
N PRO A 301 -10.31 35.87 24.31
CA PRO A 301 -10.90 36.19 23.00
C PRO A 301 -11.94 35.17 22.49
N ALA A 302 -12.26 34.10 23.22
CA ALA A 302 -13.22 33.08 22.76
C ALA A 302 -14.64 33.62 22.52
N CYS A 303 -15.04 34.72 23.15
CA CYS A 303 -16.32 35.38 22.87
C CYS A 303 -16.39 36.14 21.53
N ILE A 304 -15.31 36.23 20.76
CA ILE A 304 -15.28 36.93 19.47
C ILE A 304 -15.84 36.01 18.38
N THR A 305 -16.77 36.52 17.55
CA THR A 305 -17.55 35.71 16.60
C THR A 305 -16.71 34.82 15.67
N ASN A 306 -15.55 35.30 15.21
CA ASN A 306 -14.68 34.55 14.29
C ASN A 306 -13.58 33.74 14.99
N ALA A 307 -13.58 33.68 16.33
CA ALA A 307 -12.76 32.72 17.07
C ALA A 307 -13.60 31.47 17.33
N THR A 308 -13.04 30.28 17.09
CA THR A 308 -13.69 29.03 17.51
C THR A 308 -13.49 28.85 19.01
N ALA A 309 -14.57 28.99 19.78
CA ALA A 309 -14.60 28.86 21.22
C ALA A 309 -14.64 27.39 21.65
N VAL A 310 -13.69 26.97 22.49
CA VAL A 310 -13.54 25.58 22.91
C VAL A 310 -13.70 25.42 24.41
N SER A 311 -14.66 24.59 24.81
CA SER A 311 -14.87 24.18 26.20
C SER A 311 -14.44 22.72 26.45
N ALA A 312 -14.51 22.28 27.70
CA ALA A 312 -13.87 21.06 28.16
C ALA A 312 -14.86 19.98 28.62
N THR A 313 -14.59 18.73 28.20
CA THR A 313 -15.19 17.52 28.77
C THR A 313 -14.22 16.79 29.69
N ASN A 314 -14.79 15.98 30.58
CA ASN A 314 -14.09 14.91 31.25
C ASN A 314 -13.90 13.71 30.28
N LYS A 315 -13.13 12.70 30.71
CA LYS A 315 -12.84 11.50 29.89
C LYS A 315 -14.06 10.60 29.65
N ASP A 316 -15.14 10.78 30.43
CA ASP A 316 -16.41 10.07 30.31
C ASP A 316 -17.46 10.87 29.52
N ASP A 317 -17.03 11.87 28.75
CA ASP A 317 -17.88 12.80 27.98
C ASP A 317 -18.86 13.62 28.85
N SER A 318 -18.69 13.62 30.17
CA SER A 318 -19.40 14.56 31.03
C SER A 318 -18.79 15.97 30.96
N PHE A 319 -19.62 16.98 31.20
CA PHE A 319 -19.18 18.36 31.27
C PHE A 319 -18.16 18.56 32.41
N SER A 320 -17.05 19.26 32.14
CA SER A 320 -16.03 19.53 33.15
C SER A 320 -16.51 20.58 34.16
N SER A 321 -16.41 20.32 35.46
CA SER A 321 -17.01 21.20 36.49
C SER A 321 -16.45 22.64 36.57
N TYR A 322 -15.34 22.90 35.87
CA TYR A 322 -14.67 24.20 35.79
C TYR A 322 -14.87 24.89 34.43
N GLY A 323 -15.32 24.19 33.38
CA GLY A 323 -15.43 24.80 32.06
C GLY A 323 -16.45 25.92 32.04
N HIS A 324 -16.22 26.95 31.24
CA HIS A 324 -17.24 27.94 30.91
C HIS A 324 -17.94 27.57 29.61
N TYR A 325 -19.26 27.79 29.54
CA TYR A 325 -20.02 27.61 28.30
C TYR A 325 -21.27 28.47 28.25
N ASN A 326 -21.70 28.73 27.02
CA ASN A 326 -23.01 29.26 26.66
C ASN A 326 -23.23 28.94 25.18
N PHE A 327 -24.22 29.58 24.55
CA PHE A 327 -24.51 29.38 23.14
C PHE A 327 -23.39 29.87 22.19
N LEU A 328 -22.37 30.57 22.69
CA LEU A 328 -21.19 31.00 21.92
C LEU A 328 -20.11 29.90 21.85
N VAL A 329 -20.21 28.83 22.64
CA VAL A 329 -19.23 27.73 22.55
C VAL A 329 -19.49 26.90 21.30
N ASP A 330 -18.45 26.72 20.51
CA ASP A 330 -18.55 26.04 19.22
C ASP A 330 -18.33 24.55 19.36
N LEU A 331 -17.28 24.17 20.10
CA LEU A 331 -16.80 22.81 20.17
C LEU A 331 -16.35 22.45 21.58
N PHE A 332 -16.40 21.15 21.86
CA PHE A 332 -15.87 20.54 23.07
C PHE A 332 -14.72 19.60 22.74
N ALA A 333 -13.77 19.48 23.66
CA ALA A 333 -12.74 18.45 23.60
C ALA A 333 -12.32 18.04 25.02
N PRO A 334 -11.65 16.88 25.19
CA PRO A 334 -11.16 16.46 26.49
C PRO A 334 -10.22 17.51 27.10
N GLY A 335 -10.55 17.95 28.31
CA GLY A 335 -9.77 18.96 29.03
C GLY A 335 -9.36 18.54 30.43
N THR A 336 -9.90 17.45 30.98
CA THR A 336 -9.63 17.00 32.36
C THR A 336 -8.60 15.89 32.40
N SER A 337 -7.59 16.04 33.27
CA SER A 337 -6.52 15.07 33.52
C SER A 337 -5.85 14.63 32.22
N VAL A 338 -5.39 15.62 31.45
CA VAL A 338 -4.69 15.44 30.18
C VAL A 338 -3.19 15.36 30.44
N THR A 339 -2.60 14.23 30.09
CA THR A 339 -1.15 14.03 30.14
C THR A 339 -0.52 14.59 28.87
N SER A 340 0.47 15.46 29.01
CA SER A 340 1.23 16.02 27.87
C SER A 340 2.69 16.27 28.25
N THR A 341 3.48 16.76 27.28
CA THR A 341 4.86 17.20 27.47
C THR A 341 4.96 18.36 28.45
N TYR A 342 6.10 18.51 29.11
CA TYR A 342 6.41 19.58 30.04
C TYR A 342 7.92 19.88 29.92
N PRO A 343 8.41 21.09 30.26
CA PRO A 343 9.83 21.43 30.05
C PRO A 343 10.81 20.44 30.67
N ASP A 344 12.04 20.45 30.17
CA ASP A 344 13.16 19.62 30.62
C ASP A 344 12.96 18.11 30.35
N GLY A 345 12.22 17.78 29.28
CA GLY A 345 11.94 16.39 28.89
C GLY A 345 10.90 15.67 29.77
N LEU A 346 10.17 16.41 30.61
CA LEU A 346 9.20 15.88 31.56
C LEU A 346 7.80 15.76 30.95
N TYR A 347 6.90 15.13 31.71
CA TYR A 347 5.49 15.01 31.36
C TYR A 347 4.64 15.44 32.55
N ALA A 348 3.53 16.13 32.30
CA ALA A 348 2.65 16.63 33.34
C ALA A 348 1.19 16.33 33.05
N LEU A 349 0.40 16.19 34.12
CA LEU A 349 -1.04 16.06 34.08
C LEU A 349 -1.66 17.44 34.36
N ALA A 350 -2.46 17.97 33.43
CA ALA A 350 -3.14 19.25 33.59
C ALA A 350 -4.65 19.13 33.31
N SER A 351 -5.42 20.09 33.83
CA SER A 351 -6.86 20.20 33.55
C SER A 351 -7.24 21.63 33.23
N GLY A 352 -8.04 21.82 32.18
CA GLY A 352 -8.52 23.14 31.77
C GLY A 352 -9.07 23.14 30.34
N THR A 353 -9.86 24.16 30.01
CA THR A 353 -10.22 24.48 28.61
C THR A 353 -8.99 24.76 27.75
N SER A 354 -7.88 25.17 28.38
CA SER A 354 -6.54 25.27 27.80
C SER A 354 -5.98 23.95 27.28
N MET A 355 -6.45 22.80 27.78
CA MET A 355 -6.07 21.48 27.25
C MET A 355 -7.05 21.02 26.15
N SER A 356 -8.28 21.54 26.11
CA SER A 356 -9.26 21.26 25.07
C SER A 356 -8.98 22.00 23.77
N ALA A 357 -8.65 23.31 23.84
CA ALA A 357 -8.31 24.14 22.70
C ALA A 357 -7.22 23.54 21.77
N PRO A 358 -6.11 22.97 22.27
CA PRO A 358 -5.10 22.34 21.41
C PRO A 358 -5.57 21.05 20.73
N HIS A 359 -6.50 20.27 21.33
CA HIS A 359 -7.09 19.12 20.63
C HIS A 359 -7.88 19.59 19.39
N VAL A 360 -8.65 20.67 19.52
CA VAL A 360 -9.39 21.26 18.40
C VAL A 360 -8.43 21.89 17.39
N SER A 361 -7.40 22.61 17.84
CA SER A 361 -6.38 23.21 16.98
C SER A 361 -5.71 22.16 16.07
N ALA A 362 -5.36 21.02 16.64
CA ALA A 362 -4.80 19.90 15.90
C ALA A 362 -5.82 19.23 14.96
N SER A 363 -7.09 19.14 15.37
CA SER A 363 -8.18 18.60 14.53
C SER A 363 -8.36 19.44 13.26
N PHE A 364 -8.30 20.77 13.38
CA PHE A 364 -8.30 21.68 12.23
C PHE A 364 -7.14 21.42 11.28
N ALA A 365 -5.93 21.16 11.80
CA ALA A 365 -4.78 20.80 10.99
C ALA A 365 -4.96 19.46 10.25
N LEU A 366 -5.47 18.42 10.92
CA LEU A 366 -5.77 17.13 10.28
C LEU A 366 -6.76 17.29 9.11
N ILE A 367 -7.86 18.00 9.33
CA ILE A 367 -8.92 18.19 8.33
C ILE A 367 -8.41 19.06 7.17
N ARG A 368 -7.64 20.11 7.44
CA ARG A 368 -7.04 20.93 6.39
C ARG A 368 -6.05 20.15 5.52
N GLN A 369 -5.21 19.30 6.13
CA GLN A 369 -4.34 18.39 5.38
C GLN A 369 -5.18 17.49 4.46
N TYR A 370 -6.24 16.87 5.00
CA TYR A 370 -7.13 16.00 4.22
C TYR A 370 -7.71 16.73 3.01
N TYR A 371 -8.28 17.93 3.22
CA TYR A 371 -8.87 18.71 2.14
C TYR A 371 -7.87 19.09 1.05
N ARG A 372 -6.68 19.53 1.45
CA ARG A 372 -5.59 19.86 0.54
C ARG A 372 -5.20 18.67 -0.34
N LEU A 373 -5.15 17.47 0.23
CA LEU A 373 -4.77 16.25 -0.49
C LEU A 373 -5.90 15.72 -1.37
N LYS A 374 -7.14 15.64 -0.88
CA LYS A 374 -8.26 15.01 -1.61
C LYS A 374 -8.83 15.92 -2.70
N PHE A 375 -8.94 17.22 -2.44
CA PHE A 375 -9.64 18.16 -3.33
C PHE A 375 -8.74 19.25 -3.92
N GLY A 376 -7.45 19.28 -3.57
CA GLY A 376 -6.52 20.29 -4.07
C GLY A 376 -6.87 21.73 -3.64
N ARG A 377 -7.69 21.91 -2.58
CA ARG A 377 -8.08 23.23 -2.07
C ARG A 377 -7.93 23.33 -0.56
N THR A 378 -7.82 24.56 -0.07
CA THR A 378 -7.95 24.89 1.36
C THR A 378 -9.41 25.19 1.68
N TYR A 379 -9.88 24.76 2.84
CA TYR A 379 -11.21 25.07 3.35
C TYR A 379 -11.14 26.19 4.39
N THR A 380 -12.23 26.93 4.53
CA THR A 380 -12.36 28.04 5.48
C THR A 380 -12.48 27.53 6.92
N PRO A 381 -12.12 28.34 7.93
CA PRO A 381 -12.32 27.99 9.34
C PRO A 381 -13.77 27.55 9.65
N SER A 382 -14.76 28.26 9.10
CA SER A 382 -16.19 27.97 9.32
C SER A 382 -16.63 26.62 8.72
N GLU A 383 -16.10 26.24 7.54
CA GLU A 383 -16.39 24.92 6.95
C GLU A 383 -15.85 23.79 7.84
N ILE A 384 -14.61 23.93 8.35
CA ILE A 384 -13.99 22.92 9.22
C ILE A 384 -14.71 22.83 10.58
N GLU A 385 -15.07 23.97 11.15
CA GLU A 385 -15.84 24.02 12.39
C GLU A 385 -17.20 23.34 12.24
N SER A 386 -17.93 23.66 11.17
CA SER A 386 -19.24 23.05 10.87
C SER A 386 -19.12 21.53 10.69
N LEU A 387 -18.06 21.08 10.00
CA LEU A 387 -17.77 19.65 9.84
C LEU A 387 -17.61 18.95 11.19
N LEU A 388 -16.80 19.53 12.09
CA LEU A 388 -16.58 19.01 13.43
C LEU A 388 -17.85 19.04 14.29
N ARG A 389 -18.63 20.13 14.19
CA ARG A 389 -19.89 20.32 14.93
C ARG A 389 -20.96 19.31 14.52
N ASN A 390 -21.03 18.96 13.24
CA ASN A 390 -22.06 18.06 12.71
C ASN A 390 -21.72 16.58 12.90
N ASN A 391 -20.44 16.23 13.08
CA ASN A 391 -19.98 14.83 13.10
C ASN A 391 -19.37 14.37 14.42
N GLY A 392 -19.28 15.25 15.42
CA GLY A 392 -18.78 14.88 16.74
C GLY A 392 -19.82 14.17 17.63
N HIS A 393 -19.41 13.91 18.87
CA HIS A 393 -20.27 13.30 19.88
C HIS A 393 -21.12 14.37 20.59
N ASN A 394 -22.44 14.18 20.64
CA ASN A 394 -23.34 15.12 21.30
C ASN A 394 -23.17 15.08 22.82
N ILE A 395 -23.04 16.24 23.44
CA ILE A 395 -22.87 16.48 24.87
C ILE A 395 -23.99 17.41 25.32
N THR A 396 -24.80 16.99 26.27
CA THR A 396 -25.86 17.84 26.82
C THR A 396 -25.40 18.44 28.15
N ALA A 397 -25.40 19.77 28.24
CA ALA A 397 -25.08 20.52 29.46
C ALA A 397 -26.14 21.62 29.69
N SER A 398 -26.81 21.58 30.84
CA SER A 398 -27.85 22.56 31.25
C SER A 398 -28.93 22.85 30.18
N GLY A 399 -29.33 21.82 29.42
CA GLY A 399 -30.36 21.93 28.37
C GLY A 399 -29.85 22.43 27.01
N LEU A 400 -28.55 22.74 26.89
CA LEU A 400 -27.88 23.02 25.61
C LEU A 400 -27.19 21.77 25.09
N ASN A 401 -27.18 21.61 23.77
CA ASN A 401 -26.46 20.53 23.09
C ASN A 401 -25.19 21.09 22.46
N PHE A 402 -24.07 20.44 22.77
CA PHE A 402 -22.75 20.78 22.27
C PHE A 402 -22.12 19.57 21.61
N THR A 403 -21.09 19.80 20.80
CA THR A 403 -20.41 18.72 20.09
C THR A 403 -18.97 18.58 20.57
N ARG A 404 -18.64 17.40 21.10
CA ARG A 404 -17.26 16.99 21.33
C ARG A 404 -16.64 16.42 20.06
N ILE A 405 -15.49 16.93 19.63
CA ILE A 405 -14.90 16.66 18.31
C ILE A 405 -14.58 15.19 18.01
N ASP A 406 -15.10 14.62 16.93
CA ASP A 406 -14.73 13.27 16.46
C ASP A 406 -13.98 13.38 15.12
N ASN A 407 -12.66 13.29 15.16
CA ASN A 407 -11.82 13.49 13.97
C ASN A 407 -12.09 12.47 12.87
N PHE A 408 -12.31 11.21 13.26
CA PHE A 408 -12.53 10.13 12.31
C PHE A 408 -13.86 10.30 11.61
N LYS A 409 -14.96 10.49 12.36
CA LYS A 409 -16.28 10.73 11.74
C LYS A 409 -16.29 11.99 10.88
N ALA A 410 -15.63 13.07 11.33
CA ALA A 410 -15.54 14.30 10.55
C ALA A 410 -14.86 14.05 9.20
N ILE A 411 -13.70 13.40 9.16
CA ILE A 411 -12.98 13.11 7.91
C ILE A 411 -13.73 12.09 7.05
N THR A 412 -14.20 10.98 7.63
CA THR A 412 -14.92 9.98 6.83
C THR A 412 -16.22 10.53 6.29
N SER A 413 -16.93 11.42 6.98
CA SER A 413 -18.18 12.03 6.47
C SER A 413 -18.02 12.81 5.15
N LEU A 414 -16.79 13.14 4.77
CA LEU A 414 -16.47 13.78 3.48
C LEU A 414 -16.35 12.78 2.33
N ASP A 415 -16.38 11.49 2.63
CA ASP A 415 -16.32 10.40 1.67
C ASP A 415 -17.71 10.05 1.14
N ASN A 416 -17.91 10.33 -0.15
CA ASN A 416 -19.14 10.03 -0.86
C ASN A 416 -18.90 8.97 -1.95
N GLU A 417 -17.72 8.35 -1.97
CA GLU A 417 -17.36 7.32 -2.94
C GLU A 417 -17.68 5.95 -2.34
N SER A 418 -18.15 5.01 -3.17
CA SER A 418 -18.29 3.62 -2.74
C SER A 418 -16.98 2.87 -2.94
N ALA A 419 -16.72 1.91 -2.05
CA ALA A 419 -15.61 0.96 -2.18
C ALA A 419 -15.46 0.38 -3.59
N SER A 420 -14.23 0.26 -4.07
CA SER A 420 -13.90 -0.50 -5.28
C SER A 420 -13.61 -1.94 -4.89
N VAL A 421 -14.43 -2.89 -5.36
CA VAL A 421 -14.37 -4.31 -4.97
C VAL A 421 -13.93 -5.18 -6.14
N ALA A 422 -12.96 -6.08 -5.90
CA ALA A 422 -12.48 -7.05 -6.88
C ALA A 422 -12.56 -8.49 -6.37
N LEU A 423 -13.01 -9.39 -7.25
CA LEU A 423 -13.01 -10.84 -7.02
C LEU A 423 -11.68 -11.43 -7.52
N ILE A 424 -11.01 -12.22 -6.68
CA ILE A 424 -9.63 -12.68 -6.94
C ILE A 424 -9.62 -14.17 -7.28
N ILE A 425 -10.10 -15.02 -6.36
CA ILE A 425 -10.22 -16.46 -6.61
C ILE A 425 -11.51 -17.02 -5.99
N PRO A 426 -12.09 -18.09 -6.55
CA PRO A 426 -11.71 -18.71 -7.82
C PRO A 426 -12.08 -17.81 -9.02
N ALA A 427 -11.32 -17.87 -10.11
CA ALA A 427 -11.58 -17.05 -11.30
C ALA A 427 -12.97 -17.32 -11.92
N ASN A 428 -13.47 -16.40 -12.75
CA ASN A 428 -14.74 -16.59 -13.43
C ASN A 428 -14.73 -17.86 -14.32
N ASN A 429 -15.82 -18.64 -14.30
CA ASN A 429 -15.95 -19.95 -14.95
C ASN A 429 -15.01 -21.04 -14.42
N PHE A 430 -14.56 -20.95 -13.16
CA PHE A 430 -13.70 -21.96 -12.55
C PHE A 430 -14.42 -23.31 -12.38
N ILE A 431 -13.72 -24.42 -12.66
CA ILE A 431 -14.24 -25.78 -12.46
C ILE A 431 -13.37 -26.46 -11.40
N ASN A 432 -14.00 -26.97 -10.34
CA ASN A 432 -13.32 -27.70 -9.28
C ASN A 432 -13.96 -29.07 -9.04
N THR A 433 -13.14 -30.10 -8.91
CA THR A 433 -13.59 -31.44 -8.50
C THR A 433 -13.63 -31.60 -6.97
N SER A 434 -13.01 -30.68 -6.22
CA SER A 434 -13.10 -30.62 -4.75
C SER A 434 -14.35 -29.89 -4.27
N GLN A 435 -14.99 -30.41 -3.22
CA GLN A 435 -16.11 -29.76 -2.53
C GLN A 435 -15.65 -28.68 -1.52
N THR A 436 -14.35 -28.47 -1.39
CA THR A 436 -13.76 -27.39 -0.60
C THR A 436 -13.06 -26.41 -1.52
N ILE A 437 -13.45 -25.13 -1.45
CA ILE A 437 -12.99 -24.06 -2.32
C ILE A 437 -12.60 -22.84 -1.48
N GLU A 438 -11.44 -22.28 -1.79
CA GLU A 438 -11.00 -20.98 -1.26
C GLU A 438 -11.56 -19.85 -2.12
N PHE A 439 -12.15 -18.86 -1.45
CA PHE A 439 -12.61 -17.62 -2.05
C PHE A 439 -11.81 -16.45 -1.50
N LYS A 440 -11.39 -15.55 -2.39
CA LYS A 440 -10.73 -14.30 -2.05
C LYS A 440 -11.35 -13.16 -2.84
N CYS A 441 -11.68 -12.10 -2.12
CA CYS A 441 -12.03 -10.81 -2.70
C CYS A 441 -11.33 -9.71 -1.90
N ASN A 442 -11.06 -8.59 -2.55
CA ASN A 442 -10.52 -7.43 -1.87
C ASN A 442 -11.31 -6.19 -2.23
N ALA A 443 -11.13 -5.15 -1.43
CA ALA A 443 -11.67 -3.84 -1.71
C ALA A 443 -10.70 -2.74 -1.33
N THR A 444 -10.86 -1.61 -2.01
CA THR A 444 -10.19 -0.35 -1.67
C THR A 444 -11.22 0.75 -1.43
N ASP A 445 -11.00 1.56 -0.41
CA ASP A 445 -11.83 2.72 -0.06
C ASP A 445 -11.04 3.67 0.86
N LEU A 446 -11.57 4.83 1.26
CA LEU A 446 -10.94 5.68 2.28
C LEU A 446 -10.90 4.98 3.64
N SER A 447 -11.99 4.28 3.99
CA SER A 447 -12.08 3.53 5.24
C SER A 447 -13.18 2.47 5.20
N LEU A 448 -12.78 1.21 5.03
CA LEU A 448 -13.68 0.06 5.04
C LEU A 448 -14.19 -0.24 6.47
N ARG A 449 -15.36 -0.88 6.57
CA ARG A 449 -15.99 -1.24 7.85
C ARG A 449 -16.45 -2.69 7.95
N ASN A 450 -17.18 -3.18 6.95
CA ASN A 450 -17.68 -4.55 6.94
C ASN A 450 -17.68 -5.13 5.53
N VAL A 451 -17.53 -6.45 5.46
CA VAL A 451 -17.63 -7.23 4.22
C VAL A 451 -18.62 -8.36 4.40
N SER A 452 -19.44 -8.58 3.38
CA SER A 452 -20.34 -9.73 3.24
C SER A 452 -19.96 -10.52 1.99
N PHE A 453 -19.67 -11.80 2.15
CA PHE A 453 -19.47 -12.77 1.08
C PHE A 453 -20.79 -13.50 0.79
N PHE A 454 -21.07 -13.70 -0.50
CA PHE A 454 -22.25 -14.40 -1.00
C PHE A 454 -21.85 -15.49 -1.98
N LEU A 455 -22.39 -16.69 -1.79
CA LEU A 455 -22.33 -17.82 -2.71
C LEU A 455 -23.75 -18.35 -2.91
N TRP A 456 -24.19 -18.48 -4.16
CA TRP A 456 -25.54 -18.93 -4.48
C TRP A 456 -25.55 -19.77 -5.76
N ASN A 457 -26.58 -20.59 -5.92
CA ASN A 457 -26.88 -21.28 -7.17
C ASN A 457 -28.17 -20.71 -7.79
N SER A 458 -28.69 -21.31 -8.86
CA SER A 458 -29.88 -20.81 -9.55
C SER A 458 -31.16 -20.79 -8.70
N THR A 459 -31.21 -21.55 -7.60
CA THR A 459 -32.43 -21.73 -6.81
C THR A 459 -32.36 -21.19 -5.39
N ASN A 460 -31.18 -21.05 -4.77
CA ASN A 460 -31.03 -20.58 -3.38
C ASN A 460 -29.67 -19.92 -3.07
N SER A 461 -29.66 -19.11 -2.02
CA SER A 461 -28.44 -18.72 -1.30
C SER A 461 -27.83 -19.96 -0.65
N VAL A 462 -26.57 -20.25 -0.94
CA VAL A 462 -25.87 -21.47 -0.50
C VAL A 462 -25.05 -21.17 0.74
N PHE A 463 -24.35 -20.04 0.75
CA PHE A 463 -23.53 -19.63 1.87
C PHE A 463 -23.38 -18.11 1.89
N ASN A 464 -23.63 -17.51 3.06
CA ASN A 464 -23.40 -16.09 3.31
C ASN A 464 -22.55 -15.93 4.57
N TYR A 465 -21.57 -15.04 4.52
CA TYR A 465 -20.71 -14.73 5.66
C TYR A 465 -20.50 -13.23 5.75
N THR A 466 -20.68 -12.64 6.92
CA THR A 466 -20.43 -11.22 7.15
C THR A 466 -19.45 -11.05 8.30
N THR A 467 -18.47 -10.16 8.14
CA THR A 467 -17.57 -9.74 9.21
C THR A 467 -17.44 -8.22 9.27
N SER A 468 -17.37 -7.69 10.49
CA SER A 468 -17.15 -6.27 10.79
C SER A 468 -15.71 -5.96 11.21
N GLU A 469 -14.78 -6.91 11.03
CA GLU A 469 -13.36 -6.75 11.39
C GLU A 469 -12.51 -6.18 10.23
N VAL A 470 -13.13 -5.64 9.19
CA VAL A 470 -12.39 -4.98 8.10
C VAL A 470 -12.26 -3.50 8.41
N SER A 471 -11.05 -2.97 8.23
CA SER A 471 -10.74 -1.56 8.48
C SER A 471 -9.59 -1.09 7.60
N GLY A 472 -9.51 0.23 7.43
CA GLY A 472 -8.48 0.87 6.64
C GLY A 472 -8.81 0.93 5.15
N GLU A 473 -7.83 1.31 4.35
CA GLU A 473 -8.03 1.64 2.95
C GLU A 473 -8.10 0.44 2.02
N TYR A 474 -7.53 -0.67 2.46
CA TYR A 474 -7.46 -1.91 1.70
C TYR A 474 -7.76 -3.06 2.64
N ASN A 475 -8.63 -3.95 2.20
CA ASN A 475 -8.87 -5.21 2.89
C ASN A 475 -9.01 -6.34 1.88
N GLN A 476 -8.50 -7.51 2.25
CA GLN A 476 -8.76 -8.75 1.53
C GLN A 476 -9.44 -9.74 2.48
N LEU A 477 -10.63 -10.20 2.06
CA LEU A 477 -11.32 -11.31 2.70
C LEU A 477 -10.81 -12.62 2.10
N ASN A 478 -10.42 -13.56 2.97
CA ASN A 478 -10.08 -14.93 2.60
C ASN A 478 -11.05 -15.88 3.32
N ILE A 479 -11.77 -16.72 2.58
CA ILE A 479 -12.74 -17.66 3.16
C ILE A 479 -12.68 -19.02 2.48
N ASN A 480 -12.69 -20.09 3.27
CA ASN A 480 -12.78 -21.46 2.78
C ASN A 480 -14.21 -21.97 3.00
N VAL A 481 -14.87 -22.39 1.93
CA VAL A 481 -16.21 -23.00 1.99
C VAL A 481 -16.05 -24.48 1.66
N SER A 482 -16.48 -25.35 2.58
CA SER A 482 -16.39 -26.82 2.47
C SER A 482 -17.77 -27.44 2.26
N ASN A 483 -17.81 -28.68 1.77
CA ASN A 483 -19.03 -29.45 1.52
C ASN A 483 -20.01 -28.76 0.56
N ILE A 484 -19.50 -28.04 -0.44
CA ILE A 484 -20.35 -27.46 -1.49
C ILE A 484 -20.89 -28.61 -2.35
N SER A 485 -22.22 -28.69 -2.49
CA SER A 485 -22.86 -29.70 -3.35
C SER A 485 -22.40 -29.58 -4.81
N LEU A 486 -22.50 -30.66 -5.57
CA LEU A 486 -22.23 -30.62 -7.00
C LEU A 486 -23.21 -29.67 -7.72
N GLY A 487 -22.73 -28.86 -8.65
CA GLY A 487 -23.55 -27.93 -9.41
C GLY A 487 -22.85 -26.65 -9.84
N ASN A 488 -23.63 -25.73 -10.42
CA ASN A 488 -23.17 -24.42 -10.88
C ASN A 488 -23.53 -23.33 -9.88
N TYR A 489 -22.57 -22.46 -9.58
CA TYR A 489 -22.69 -21.40 -8.59
C TYR A 489 -22.24 -20.05 -9.15
N LYS A 490 -22.70 -19.00 -8.49
CA LYS A 490 -22.21 -17.64 -8.61
C LYS A 490 -21.79 -17.13 -7.24
N TRP A 491 -20.82 -16.23 -7.21
CA TRP A 491 -20.36 -15.62 -5.98
C TRP A 491 -19.94 -14.16 -6.19
N ASN A 492 -19.99 -13.38 -5.10
CA ASN A 492 -19.59 -11.98 -5.05
C ASN A 492 -19.32 -11.56 -3.59
N CYS A 493 -18.72 -10.39 -3.40
CA CYS A 493 -18.50 -9.73 -2.12
C CYS A 493 -19.11 -8.33 -2.12
N LEU A 494 -19.69 -7.95 -1.00
CA LEU A 494 -20.23 -6.62 -0.72
C LEU A 494 -19.39 -5.98 0.38
N TYR A 495 -18.77 -4.84 0.10
CA TYR A 495 -18.09 -4.05 1.12
C TYR A 495 -18.93 -2.84 1.48
N TYR A 496 -18.89 -2.44 2.75
CA TYR A 496 -19.34 -1.12 3.18
C TYR A 496 -18.19 -0.36 3.85
N ASP A 497 -18.27 0.95 3.74
CA ASP A 497 -17.42 1.90 4.45
C ASP A 497 -18.07 2.37 5.78
N TRP A 498 -17.43 3.35 6.42
CA TRP A 498 -17.94 3.97 7.65
C TRP A 498 -19.10 4.95 7.44
N ASN A 499 -19.34 5.42 6.22
CA ASN A 499 -20.46 6.29 5.84
C ASN A 499 -21.70 5.53 5.38
N ASN A 500 -21.64 4.20 5.32
CA ASN A 500 -22.64 3.31 4.72
C ASN A 500 -22.74 3.39 3.19
N ASN A 501 -21.72 3.93 2.51
CA ASN A 501 -21.56 3.65 1.09
C ASN A 501 -21.20 2.17 0.95
N PHE A 502 -21.69 1.54 -0.11
CA PHE A 502 -21.45 0.12 -0.35
C PHE A 502 -21.32 -0.18 -1.83
N ALA A 503 -20.62 -1.27 -2.13
CA ALA A 503 -20.48 -1.79 -3.48
C ALA A 503 -20.29 -3.30 -3.50
N PHE A 504 -20.86 -3.93 -4.51
CA PHE A 504 -20.47 -5.26 -4.95
C PHE A 504 -19.30 -5.16 -5.94
N ALA A 505 -18.60 -6.27 -6.19
CA ALA A 505 -17.79 -6.35 -7.40
C ALA A 505 -18.68 -6.20 -8.64
N GLN A 506 -18.17 -5.54 -9.69
CA GLN A 506 -18.94 -5.18 -10.88
C GLN A 506 -19.69 -6.36 -11.53
N SER A 507 -19.09 -7.55 -11.48
CA SER A 507 -19.68 -8.76 -12.05
C SER A 507 -19.58 -9.93 -11.08
N ASN A 508 -20.55 -10.83 -11.16
CA ASN A 508 -20.55 -12.07 -10.40
C ASN A 508 -19.64 -13.08 -11.11
N PHE A 509 -18.75 -13.72 -10.37
CA PHE A 509 -17.96 -14.83 -10.91
C PHE A 509 -18.76 -16.14 -10.81
N SER A 510 -18.71 -16.95 -11.86
CA SER A 510 -19.30 -18.28 -11.91
C SER A 510 -18.26 -19.36 -11.55
N LEU A 511 -18.74 -20.47 -10.98
CA LEU A 511 -17.94 -21.68 -10.84
C LEU A 511 -18.81 -22.94 -10.92
N THR A 512 -18.19 -24.06 -11.27
CA THR A 512 -18.81 -25.39 -11.25
C THR A 512 -18.08 -26.28 -10.25
N VAL A 513 -18.83 -26.90 -9.34
CA VAL A 513 -18.34 -27.92 -8.42
C VAL A 513 -18.79 -29.28 -8.94
N GLY A 514 -17.83 -30.15 -9.24
CA GLY A 514 -18.09 -31.48 -9.83
C GLY A 514 -17.99 -31.53 -11.36
N GLY A 515 -18.31 -32.71 -11.91
CA GLY A 515 -18.30 -33.02 -13.33
C GLY A 515 -17.00 -33.65 -13.85
N ILE A 516 -16.62 -33.28 -15.06
CA ILE A 516 -15.43 -33.75 -15.76
C ILE A 516 -14.61 -32.54 -16.19
N ASN A 517 -13.31 -32.60 -15.93
CA ASN A 517 -12.35 -31.64 -16.45
C ASN A 517 -11.47 -32.33 -17.51
N VAL A 518 -11.28 -31.67 -18.65
CA VAL A 518 -10.48 -32.17 -19.77
C VAL A 518 -9.43 -31.13 -20.13
N ASN A 519 -8.17 -31.53 -20.15
CA ASN A 519 -7.03 -30.70 -20.54
C ASN A 519 -6.31 -31.34 -21.74
N LEU A 520 -6.14 -30.59 -22.83
CA LEU A 520 -5.36 -31.04 -23.98
C LEU A 520 -3.86 -31.00 -23.62
N ILE A 521 -3.09 -32.01 -24.05
CA ILE A 521 -1.67 -32.17 -23.70
C ILE A 521 -0.78 -31.98 -24.92
N SER A 522 -0.99 -32.76 -25.97
CA SER A 522 -0.11 -32.77 -27.14
C SER A 522 -0.92 -33.13 -28.39
N PRO A 523 -0.60 -32.58 -29.56
CA PRO A 523 0.41 -31.53 -29.81
C PRO A 523 0.00 -30.19 -29.17
N GLU A 524 0.96 -29.32 -28.85
CA GLU A 524 0.65 -27.99 -28.29
C GLU A 524 -0.18 -27.15 -29.26
N ASN A 525 -0.93 -26.18 -28.73
CA ASN A 525 -1.77 -25.31 -29.55
C ASN A 525 -0.90 -24.49 -30.52
N GLY A 526 -1.21 -24.53 -31.82
CA GLY A 526 -0.45 -23.83 -32.85
C GLY A 526 0.77 -24.59 -33.38
N ASN A 527 0.90 -25.88 -33.07
CA ASN A 527 2.01 -26.71 -33.54
C ASN A 527 2.05 -26.83 -35.07
N ASN A 528 3.23 -26.74 -35.68
CA ASN A 528 3.44 -26.92 -37.12
C ASN A 528 4.33 -28.14 -37.37
N THR A 529 3.98 -28.99 -38.34
CA THR A 529 4.73 -30.22 -38.60
C THR A 529 4.75 -30.58 -40.07
N LYS A 530 5.89 -31.11 -40.54
CA LYS A 530 6.03 -31.79 -41.84
C LYS A 530 5.80 -33.29 -41.78
N LEU A 531 5.65 -33.84 -40.57
CA LEU A 531 5.31 -35.25 -40.38
C LEU A 531 3.83 -35.44 -40.67
N ASN A 532 3.51 -36.39 -41.54
CA ASN A 532 2.14 -36.73 -41.87
C ASN A 532 1.38 -37.45 -40.75
N SER A 533 1.92 -37.53 -39.53
CA SER A 533 1.24 -38.13 -38.37
C SER A 533 1.49 -37.36 -37.08
N ALA A 534 0.49 -37.33 -36.20
CA ALA A 534 0.57 -36.70 -34.87
C ALA A 534 -0.22 -37.49 -33.82
N ASN A 535 0.31 -37.54 -32.60
CA ASN A 535 -0.38 -38.11 -31.44
C ASN A 535 -1.19 -37.03 -30.72
N LEU A 536 -2.52 -37.08 -30.86
CA LEU A 536 -3.46 -36.21 -30.15
C LEU A 536 -3.73 -36.82 -28.78
N SER A 537 -3.45 -36.11 -27.70
CA SER A 537 -3.55 -36.63 -26.33
C SER A 537 -4.11 -35.60 -25.34
N CYS A 538 -4.91 -36.08 -24.39
CA CYS A 538 -5.54 -35.25 -23.37
C CYS A 538 -5.62 -35.98 -22.03
N ARG A 539 -5.68 -35.18 -20.96
CA ARG A 539 -5.94 -35.63 -19.59
C ARG A 539 -7.39 -35.36 -19.25
N THR A 540 -8.07 -36.39 -18.77
CA THR A 540 -9.45 -36.31 -18.31
C THR A 540 -9.49 -36.67 -16.83
N THR A 541 -10.15 -35.86 -16.02
CA THR A 541 -10.38 -36.11 -14.59
C THR A 541 -11.85 -36.03 -14.26
N SER A 542 -12.32 -36.92 -13.38
CA SER A 542 -13.71 -36.97 -12.91
C SER A 542 -13.81 -36.58 -11.44
N GLU A 543 -15.00 -36.15 -11.04
CA GLU A 543 -15.38 -35.96 -9.63
C GLU A 543 -15.34 -37.28 -8.82
N GLU A 544 -15.25 -37.15 -7.49
CA GLU A 544 -15.25 -38.30 -6.58
C GLU A 544 -16.53 -39.14 -6.74
N ASN A 545 -16.37 -40.47 -6.64
CA ASN A 545 -17.40 -41.52 -6.77
C ASN A 545 -17.88 -41.86 -8.18
N TYR A 546 -17.47 -41.14 -9.23
CA TYR A 546 -17.84 -41.47 -10.61
C TYR A 546 -16.62 -41.71 -11.48
N ASN A 547 -16.29 -42.98 -11.73
CA ASN A 547 -15.20 -43.35 -12.63
C ASN A 547 -15.44 -42.84 -14.05
N LEU A 548 -14.35 -42.48 -14.72
CA LEU A 548 -14.32 -42.19 -16.15
C LEU A 548 -14.80 -43.41 -16.94
N LYS A 549 -15.46 -43.13 -18.07
CA LYS A 549 -16.09 -44.12 -18.95
C LYS A 549 -15.40 -44.19 -20.30
N ASN A 550 -15.34 -43.06 -20.99
CA ASN A 550 -14.69 -42.93 -22.29
C ASN A 550 -14.26 -41.49 -22.56
N VAL A 551 -13.42 -41.30 -23.56
CA VAL A 551 -13.02 -40.01 -24.09
C VAL A 551 -13.09 -40.05 -25.62
N THR A 552 -13.70 -39.03 -26.20
CA THR A 552 -13.87 -38.88 -27.64
C THR A 552 -12.97 -37.77 -28.15
N PHE A 553 -12.02 -38.12 -29.02
CA PHE A 553 -11.20 -37.17 -29.76
C PHE A 553 -11.97 -36.74 -31.01
N ASN A 554 -12.03 -35.43 -31.25
CA ASN A 554 -12.65 -34.86 -32.45
C ASN A 554 -11.61 -34.02 -33.18
N LEU A 555 -11.54 -34.19 -34.50
CA LEU A 555 -10.61 -33.49 -35.38
C LEU A 555 -11.38 -32.88 -36.56
N TRP A 556 -11.22 -31.58 -36.74
CA TRP A 556 -11.84 -30.79 -37.79
C TRP A 556 -10.79 -30.25 -38.75
N ASN A 557 -11.14 -30.12 -40.02
CA ASN A 557 -10.45 -29.24 -40.95
C ASN A 557 -11.26 -27.93 -41.12
N SER A 558 -10.90 -27.09 -42.10
CA SER A 558 -11.60 -25.84 -42.39
C SER A 558 -13.08 -25.98 -42.79
N SER A 559 -13.52 -27.18 -43.17
CA SER A 559 -14.82 -27.39 -43.83
C SER A 559 -15.75 -28.32 -43.06
N ALA A 560 -15.24 -29.25 -42.24
CA ALA A 560 -16.05 -30.20 -41.48
C ALA A 560 -15.26 -30.90 -40.35
N LEU A 561 -16.00 -31.62 -39.50
CA LEU A 561 -15.46 -32.69 -38.66
C LEU A 561 -15.02 -33.83 -39.58
N ILE A 562 -13.73 -34.16 -39.57
CA ILE A 562 -13.15 -35.15 -40.48
C ILE A 562 -12.81 -36.47 -39.81
N HIS A 563 -12.69 -36.48 -38.47
CA HIS A 563 -12.40 -37.69 -37.74
C HIS A 563 -12.90 -37.60 -36.29
N THR A 564 -13.39 -38.75 -35.80
CA THR A 564 -13.80 -38.95 -34.41
C THR A 564 -13.28 -40.29 -33.95
N GLU A 565 -12.55 -40.31 -32.83
CA GLU A 565 -12.04 -41.54 -32.22
C GLU A 565 -12.53 -41.62 -30.77
N ASN A 566 -13.15 -42.73 -30.39
CA ASN A 566 -13.64 -42.94 -29.02
C ASN A 566 -12.81 -44.01 -28.31
N ARG A 567 -12.31 -43.69 -27.12
CA ARG A 567 -11.48 -44.58 -26.29
C ARG A 567 -12.13 -44.84 -24.95
N SER A 568 -12.30 -46.11 -24.59
CA SER A 568 -12.70 -46.48 -23.22
C SER A 568 -11.56 -46.19 -22.24
N ILE A 569 -11.88 -45.53 -21.14
CA ILE A 569 -10.93 -45.15 -20.07
C ILE A 569 -11.55 -45.48 -18.70
N SER A 570 -10.74 -45.45 -17.65
CA SER A 570 -11.20 -45.77 -16.29
C SER A 570 -10.42 -45.01 -15.22
N GLY A 571 -10.87 -45.11 -13.97
CA GLY A 571 -10.31 -44.37 -12.83
C GLY A 571 -10.83 -42.93 -12.74
N LEU A 572 -10.26 -42.14 -11.83
CA LEU A 572 -10.62 -40.74 -11.61
C LEU A 572 -9.74 -39.75 -12.40
N ASN A 573 -8.59 -40.19 -12.89
CA ASN A 573 -7.65 -39.39 -13.69
C ASN A 573 -7.02 -40.31 -14.74
N ASN A 574 -7.13 -39.94 -16.01
CA ASN A 574 -6.60 -40.71 -17.12
C ASN A 574 -5.97 -39.79 -18.17
N VAL A 575 -4.84 -40.22 -18.73
CA VAL A 575 -4.24 -39.62 -19.93
C VAL A 575 -4.40 -40.61 -21.06
N SER A 576 -5.00 -40.17 -22.16
CA SER A 576 -5.23 -40.99 -23.35
C SER A 576 -4.72 -40.28 -24.59
N GLY A 577 -4.37 -41.05 -25.62
CA GLY A 577 -3.92 -40.51 -26.90
C GLY A 577 -4.30 -41.38 -28.10
N PHE A 578 -4.27 -40.75 -29.27
CA PHE A 578 -4.58 -41.33 -30.55
C PHE A 578 -3.68 -40.74 -31.65
N ASN A 579 -3.09 -41.63 -32.46
CA ASN A 579 -2.29 -41.22 -33.61
C ASN A 579 -3.18 -41.05 -34.84
N TYR A 580 -3.21 -39.83 -35.38
CA TYR A 580 -3.86 -39.54 -36.66
C TYR A 580 -2.82 -39.37 -37.77
N THR A 581 -3.16 -39.78 -38.99
CA THR A 581 -2.34 -39.57 -40.21
C THR A 581 -3.03 -38.58 -41.13
N PHE A 582 -2.39 -37.44 -41.40
CA PHE A 582 -2.90 -36.37 -42.26
C PHE A 582 -2.80 -36.75 -43.73
N THR A 583 -3.88 -36.53 -44.48
CA THR A 583 -3.98 -36.87 -45.91
C THR A 583 -3.73 -35.69 -46.84
N TYR A 584 -3.91 -34.46 -46.37
CA TYR A 584 -3.73 -33.23 -47.15
C TYR A 584 -3.04 -32.18 -46.30
N GLU A 585 -2.21 -31.32 -46.89
CA GLU A 585 -1.67 -30.17 -46.18
C GLU A 585 -2.80 -29.22 -45.73
N GLY A 586 -2.67 -28.62 -44.55
CA GLY A 586 -3.73 -27.77 -43.99
C GLY A 586 -3.65 -27.54 -42.49
N GLU A 587 -4.53 -26.66 -42.02
CA GLU A 587 -4.75 -26.43 -40.60
C GLU A 587 -5.89 -27.33 -40.10
N TYR A 588 -5.64 -28.02 -39.00
CA TYR A 588 -6.58 -28.89 -38.33
C TYR A 588 -6.82 -28.40 -36.91
N LYS A 589 -8.07 -28.47 -36.46
CA LYS A 589 -8.45 -28.17 -35.07
C LYS A 589 -8.84 -29.46 -34.37
N TRP A 590 -8.50 -29.62 -33.10
CA TRP A 590 -8.87 -30.81 -32.34
C TRP A 590 -9.25 -30.50 -30.90
N ASN A 591 -10.06 -31.39 -30.31
CA ASN A 591 -10.51 -31.32 -28.92
C ASN A 591 -10.87 -32.73 -28.41
N CYS A 592 -10.92 -32.90 -27.09
CA CYS A 592 -11.36 -34.09 -26.39
C CYS A 592 -12.67 -33.83 -25.63
N LEU A 593 -13.61 -34.78 -25.72
CA LEU A 593 -14.82 -34.83 -24.91
C LEU A 593 -14.75 -36.02 -23.96
N GLY A 594 -14.61 -35.76 -22.67
CA GLY A 594 -14.56 -36.81 -21.64
C GLY A 594 -15.94 -37.17 -21.12
N PHE A 595 -16.14 -38.42 -20.70
CA PHE A 595 -17.37 -38.92 -20.07
C PHE A 595 -17.06 -39.74 -18.82
N ASN A 596 -17.99 -39.75 -17.86
CA ASN A 596 -17.95 -40.57 -16.66
C ASN A 596 -19.20 -41.46 -16.56
N ASN A 597 -19.24 -42.32 -15.55
CA ASN A 597 -20.35 -43.26 -15.35
C ASN A 597 -21.66 -42.62 -14.87
N ASN A 598 -21.67 -41.31 -14.61
CA ASN A 598 -22.86 -40.54 -14.25
C ASN A 598 -23.42 -39.73 -15.41
N THR A 599 -23.07 -40.08 -16.66
CA THR A 599 -23.47 -39.37 -17.88
C THR A 599 -22.92 -37.94 -18.02
N ASN A 600 -22.14 -37.45 -17.05
CA ASN A 600 -21.46 -36.17 -17.18
C ASN A 600 -20.50 -36.22 -18.36
N SER A 601 -20.45 -35.13 -19.11
CA SER A 601 -19.51 -34.96 -20.22
C SER A 601 -19.02 -33.54 -20.30
N SER A 602 -17.77 -33.36 -20.70
CA SER A 602 -17.18 -32.03 -20.86
C SER A 602 -16.10 -32.04 -21.93
N PHE A 603 -16.07 -30.98 -22.76
CA PHE A 603 -14.97 -30.71 -23.68
C PHE A 603 -13.80 -30.07 -22.94
N ALA A 604 -12.60 -30.11 -23.51
CA ALA A 604 -11.58 -29.18 -23.10
C ALA A 604 -12.03 -27.75 -23.42
N THR A 605 -11.66 -26.80 -22.56
CA THR A 605 -12.14 -25.40 -22.61
C THR A 605 -11.86 -24.70 -23.93
N THR A 606 -10.79 -25.09 -24.63
CA THR A 606 -10.38 -24.51 -25.92
C THR A 606 -9.97 -25.60 -26.90
N ASN A 607 -10.16 -25.35 -28.19
CA ASN A 607 -9.67 -26.21 -29.26
C ASN A 607 -8.18 -25.92 -29.51
N TYR A 608 -7.37 -26.97 -29.69
CA TYR A 608 -5.98 -26.82 -30.12
C TYR A 608 -5.88 -26.90 -31.64
N THR A 609 -4.93 -26.19 -32.23
CA THR A 609 -4.64 -26.23 -33.67
C THR A 609 -3.33 -26.94 -33.97
N ILE A 610 -3.29 -27.65 -35.10
CA ILE A 610 -2.08 -28.23 -35.68
C ILE A 610 -2.07 -27.99 -37.19
N THR A 611 -0.95 -27.53 -37.73
CA THR A 611 -0.75 -27.33 -39.16
C THR A 611 0.15 -28.43 -39.70
N TYR A 612 -0.34 -29.18 -40.68
CA TYR A 612 0.47 -30.12 -41.46
C TYR A 612 0.87 -29.46 -42.77
N ASP A 613 2.18 -29.33 -43.01
CA ASP A 613 2.73 -28.60 -44.15
C ASP A 613 4.01 -29.26 -44.67
N ILE A 614 4.04 -29.54 -45.97
CA ILE A 614 5.17 -30.14 -46.70
C ILE A 614 5.66 -29.25 -47.83
N THR A 615 4.97 -28.13 -48.08
CA THR A 615 5.29 -27.21 -49.15
C THR A 615 6.50 -26.39 -48.73
N LYS A 616 7.47 -26.23 -49.64
CA LYS A 616 8.67 -25.44 -49.36
C LYS A 616 8.42 -23.98 -49.70
N PRO A 617 9.02 -23.03 -48.96
CA PRO A 617 9.03 -21.62 -49.33
C PRO A 617 9.57 -21.41 -50.75
N ASN A 618 8.94 -20.53 -51.51
CA ASN A 618 9.40 -20.09 -52.82
C ASN A 618 10.04 -18.70 -52.72
N ILE A 619 11.28 -18.56 -53.20
CA ILE A 619 12.07 -17.33 -53.03
C ILE A 619 12.46 -16.74 -54.39
N THR A 620 12.24 -15.44 -54.53
CA THR A 620 12.60 -14.65 -55.70
C THR A 620 13.55 -13.52 -55.31
N LEU A 621 14.69 -13.42 -55.99
CA LEU A 621 15.70 -12.40 -55.71
C LEU A 621 15.39 -11.11 -56.47
N ILE A 622 15.47 -9.96 -55.79
CA ILE A 622 15.19 -8.64 -56.35
C ILE A 622 16.51 -7.89 -56.59
N SER A 623 17.30 -7.63 -55.55
CA SER A 623 18.52 -6.82 -55.61
C SER A 623 19.61 -7.41 -54.70
N PRO A 624 20.92 -7.30 -55.03
CA PRO A 624 21.48 -6.77 -56.27
C PRO A 624 21.18 -7.65 -57.49
N ASN A 625 21.19 -7.03 -58.67
CA ASN A 625 21.09 -7.75 -59.93
C ASN A 625 22.32 -8.65 -60.13
N ASP A 626 22.16 -9.74 -60.89
CA ASP A 626 23.28 -10.60 -61.24
C ASP A 626 24.32 -9.81 -62.06
N GLY A 627 25.59 -9.93 -61.68
CA GLY A 627 26.69 -9.15 -62.24
C GLY A 627 26.84 -7.72 -61.72
N TYR A 628 26.16 -7.34 -60.61
CA TYR A 628 26.32 -6.01 -59.99
C TYR A 628 27.79 -5.70 -59.66
N SER A 629 28.22 -4.44 -59.82
CA SER A 629 29.57 -4.02 -59.44
C SER A 629 29.64 -2.65 -58.79
N ALA A 630 30.54 -2.49 -57.83
CA ALA A 630 30.78 -1.25 -57.09
C ALA A 630 32.26 -1.13 -56.65
N THR A 631 32.66 -0.02 -56.03
CA THR A 631 34.07 0.23 -55.62
C THR A 631 34.15 0.67 -54.17
N GLY A 632 35.16 0.24 -53.42
CA GLY A 632 35.33 0.50 -51.98
C GLY A 632 34.47 -0.42 -51.09
N THR A 633 34.46 -0.22 -49.77
CA THR A 633 33.58 -0.99 -48.86
C THR A 633 32.13 -0.59 -49.11
N GLN A 634 31.27 -1.58 -49.38
CA GLN A 634 29.86 -1.35 -49.71
C GLN A 634 28.94 -2.01 -48.68
N ASN A 635 27.87 -1.31 -48.31
CA ASN A 635 26.76 -1.89 -47.57
C ASN A 635 25.66 -2.25 -48.58
N ILE A 636 25.48 -3.55 -48.86
CA ILE A 636 24.54 -4.03 -49.87
C ILE A 636 23.23 -4.41 -49.20
N ASN A 637 22.13 -3.94 -49.76
CA ASN A 637 20.79 -4.35 -49.40
C ASN A 637 20.38 -5.55 -50.28
N PHE A 638 20.43 -6.76 -49.71
CA PHE A 638 20.00 -7.98 -50.36
C PHE A 638 18.48 -8.10 -50.28
N GLU A 639 17.82 -7.70 -51.35
CA GLU A 639 16.38 -7.62 -51.46
C GLU A 639 15.81 -8.89 -52.12
N PHE A 640 14.79 -9.48 -51.51
CA PHE A 640 14.11 -10.68 -52.01
C PHE A 640 12.64 -10.70 -51.59
N ASN A 641 11.82 -11.47 -52.31
CA ASN A 641 10.45 -11.77 -51.92
C ASN A 641 10.30 -13.27 -51.72
N VAL A 642 9.60 -13.68 -50.67
CA VAL A 642 9.30 -15.07 -50.34
C VAL A 642 7.79 -15.28 -50.25
N SER A 643 7.33 -16.36 -50.88
CA SER A 643 5.95 -16.81 -50.83
C SER A 643 5.88 -18.25 -50.35
N ASP A 644 4.77 -18.59 -49.71
CA ASP A 644 4.46 -19.93 -49.19
C ASP A 644 2.93 -20.05 -49.02
N LEU A 645 2.39 -21.23 -48.76
CA LEU A 645 1.01 -21.38 -48.30
C LEU A 645 0.87 -20.95 -46.83
N ARG A 646 1.87 -21.15 -45.99
CA ARG A 646 1.85 -20.79 -44.55
C ARG A 646 2.92 -19.77 -44.18
N ASN A 647 3.15 -19.53 -42.89
CA ASN A 647 4.06 -18.47 -42.44
C ASN A 647 5.52 -18.93 -42.55
N ILE A 648 6.42 -17.99 -42.84
CA ILE A 648 7.86 -18.22 -42.89
C ILE A 648 8.45 -18.03 -41.50
N SER A 649 9.27 -18.99 -41.03
CA SER A 649 9.93 -18.91 -39.73
C SER A 649 11.19 -18.05 -39.80
N LYS A 650 12.02 -18.23 -40.83
CA LYS A 650 13.26 -17.45 -41.03
C LYS A 650 13.75 -17.50 -42.46
N CYS A 651 14.60 -16.56 -42.84
CA CYS A 651 15.38 -16.63 -44.08
C CYS A 651 16.84 -16.30 -43.79
N ASP A 652 17.78 -17.01 -44.41
CA ASP A 652 19.22 -16.85 -44.22
C ASP A 652 19.85 -16.37 -45.54
N LEU A 653 20.73 -15.37 -45.48
CA LEU A 653 21.53 -14.93 -46.62
C LEU A 653 22.70 -15.90 -46.80
N ILE A 654 22.83 -16.50 -47.97
CA ILE A 654 23.96 -17.37 -48.33
C ILE A 654 24.94 -16.54 -49.14
N LEU A 655 26.11 -16.22 -48.60
CA LEU A 655 27.17 -15.47 -49.27
C LEU A 655 28.42 -16.35 -49.42
N ASN A 656 28.85 -16.65 -50.65
CA ASN A 656 29.98 -17.56 -50.92
C ASN A 656 29.89 -18.90 -50.16
N ASN A 657 28.71 -19.52 -50.13
CA ASN A 657 28.39 -20.75 -49.37
C ASN A 657 28.44 -20.62 -47.84
N ALA A 658 28.67 -19.44 -47.28
CA ALA A 658 28.50 -19.18 -45.85
C ALA A 658 27.11 -18.63 -45.57
N SER A 659 26.40 -19.19 -44.59
CA SER A 659 25.10 -18.69 -44.15
C SER A 659 25.27 -17.58 -43.12
N VAL A 660 24.67 -16.42 -43.39
CA VAL A 660 24.47 -15.33 -42.44
C VAL A 660 23.01 -15.37 -42.02
N SER A 661 22.75 -15.72 -40.76
CA SER A 661 21.38 -15.86 -40.26
C SER A 661 20.73 -14.51 -40.02
N TYR A 662 19.50 -14.35 -40.49
CA TYR A 662 18.73 -13.11 -40.35
C TYR A 662 17.54 -13.33 -39.41
N GLY A 663 17.40 -12.46 -38.42
CA GLY A 663 16.50 -12.63 -37.27
C GLY A 663 15.32 -11.65 -37.22
N GLU A 664 14.80 -11.20 -38.36
CA GLU A 664 13.59 -10.34 -38.41
C GLU A 664 12.31 -11.11 -38.78
N SER A 665 11.16 -10.48 -38.56
CA SER A 665 9.86 -10.93 -39.08
C SER A 665 9.81 -10.86 -40.60
N ILE A 666 9.92 -12.02 -41.26
CA ILE A 666 9.86 -12.14 -42.72
C ILE A 666 8.46 -11.74 -43.24
N LEU A 667 8.40 -10.74 -44.12
CA LEU A 667 7.17 -10.28 -44.77
C LEU A 667 6.87 -11.14 -45.99
N LYS A 668 5.84 -11.98 -45.89
CA LYS A 668 5.39 -12.85 -46.97
C LYS A 668 4.77 -12.07 -48.13
N ASN A 669 5.04 -12.49 -49.36
CA ASN A 669 4.55 -11.85 -50.60
C ASN A 669 4.92 -10.36 -50.72
N GLN A 670 5.93 -9.93 -49.99
CA GLN A 670 6.45 -8.57 -49.99
C GLN A 670 7.97 -8.60 -50.06
N SER A 671 8.54 -7.42 -50.34
CA SER A 671 9.99 -7.27 -50.40
C SER A 671 10.60 -7.28 -49.00
N ASN A 672 11.63 -8.09 -48.81
CA ASN A 672 12.44 -8.21 -47.59
C ASN A 672 13.86 -7.79 -47.94
N ILE A 673 14.55 -7.09 -47.02
CA ILE A 673 15.86 -6.51 -47.28
C ILE A 673 16.83 -6.92 -46.18
N ILE A 674 17.91 -7.63 -46.52
CA ILE A 674 19.01 -7.94 -45.59
C ILE A 674 20.19 -7.02 -45.90
N PRO A 675 20.49 -6.01 -45.06
CA PRO A 675 21.67 -5.17 -45.22
C PRO A 675 22.93 -5.94 -44.77
N TYR A 676 23.97 -6.00 -45.60
CA TYR A 676 25.23 -6.63 -45.25
C TYR A 676 26.44 -5.92 -45.89
N SER A 677 27.45 -5.67 -45.08
CA SER A 677 28.67 -4.95 -45.51
C SER A 677 29.72 -5.90 -46.07
N VAL A 678 30.20 -5.60 -47.27
CA VAL A 678 31.19 -6.39 -48.02
C VAL A 678 32.38 -5.52 -48.42
N SER A 679 33.58 -6.08 -48.29
CA SER A 679 34.84 -5.46 -48.73
C SER A 679 35.12 -5.78 -50.21
N SER A 680 36.26 -5.34 -50.73
CA SER A 680 36.65 -5.64 -52.11
C SER A 680 36.80 -7.15 -52.34
N GLY A 681 36.11 -7.69 -53.34
CA GLY A 681 36.08 -9.12 -53.62
C GLY A 681 35.03 -9.49 -54.67
N THR A 682 35.03 -10.76 -55.09
CA THR A 682 33.96 -11.35 -55.90
C THR A 682 33.09 -12.22 -54.99
N TYR A 683 31.78 -12.05 -55.09
CA TYR A 683 30.82 -12.71 -54.22
C TYR A 683 29.71 -13.38 -55.02
N THR A 684 29.25 -14.54 -54.56
CA THR A 684 27.98 -15.14 -54.93
C THR A 684 27.01 -15.05 -53.77
N TRP A 685 25.74 -14.83 -54.05
CA TRP A 685 24.70 -14.73 -53.03
C TRP A 685 23.42 -15.44 -53.41
N GLY A 686 22.67 -15.90 -52.41
CA GLY A 686 21.33 -16.46 -52.51
C GLY A 686 20.62 -16.38 -51.17
N ILE A 687 19.35 -16.77 -51.12
CA ILE A 687 18.53 -16.75 -49.91
C ILE A 687 17.97 -18.15 -49.68
N ASN A 688 18.02 -18.60 -48.43
CA ASN A 688 17.40 -19.83 -47.98
C ASN A 688 16.32 -19.53 -46.94
N CYS A 689 15.05 -19.84 -47.19
CA CYS A 689 13.97 -19.62 -46.23
C CYS A 689 13.46 -20.94 -45.64
N THR A 690 13.18 -20.92 -44.34
CA THR A 690 12.58 -22.02 -43.57
C THR A 690 11.19 -21.62 -43.08
N ASP A 691 10.17 -22.44 -43.29
CA ASP A 691 8.82 -22.22 -42.73
C ASP A 691 8.70 -22.72 -41.26
N TYR A 692 7.53 -22.55 -40.63
CA TYR A 692 7.29 -23.06 -39.27
C TYR A 692 7.21 -24.59 -39.17
N ALA A 693 6.97 -25.31 -40.27
CA ALA A 693 7.00 -26.76 -40.34
C ALA A 693 8.41 -27.33 -40.61
N THR A 694 9.43 -26.46 -40.70
CA THR A 694 10.84 -26.75 -40.99
C THR A 694 11.12 -27.21 -42.42
N ASN A 695 10.28 -26.85 -43.39
CA ASN A 695 10.56 -27.01 -44.81
C ASN A 695 11.49 -25.90 -45.28
N ILE A 696 12.48 -26.26 -46.10
CA ILE A 696 13.57 -25.38 -46.52
C ILE A 696 13.46 -25.13 -48.03
N GLY A 697 13.28 -23.87 -48.41
CA GLY A 697 13.26 -23.37 -49.78
C GLY A 697 14.53 -22.59 -50.11
N ASN A 698 15.11 -22.80 -51.28
CA ASN A 698 16.34 -22.11 -51.71
C ASN A 698 16.07 -21.28 -52.97
N SER A 699 16.60 -20.07 -53.03
CA SER A 699 16.58 -19.23 -54.25
C SER A 699 17.60 -19.71 -55.28
N SER A 700 17.57 -19.11 -56.48
CA SER A 700 18.72 -19.12 -57.39
C SER A 700 19.92 -18.37 -56.79
N THR A 701 21.12 -18.58 -57.32
CA THR A 701 22.34 -17.86 -56.91
C THR A 701 22.68 -16.77 -57.91
N ARG A 702 23.08 -15.59 -57.44
CA ARG A 702 23.56 -14.44 -58.24
C ARG A 702 24.98 -14.06 -57.85
N SER A 703 25.68 -13.34 -58.70
CA SER A 703 27.07 -12.90 -58.50
C SER A 703 27.18 -11.37 -58.49
N PHE A 704 28.17 -10.83 -57.76
CA PHE A 704 28.52 -9.41 -57.79
C PHE A 704 30.01 -9.17 -57.43
N VAL A 705 30.55 -8.01 -57.80
CA VAL A 705 31.98 -7.67 -57.64
C VAL A 705 32.16 -6.31 -56.96
N ILE A 706 33.04 -6.26 -55.96
CA ILE A 706 33.44 -5.02 -55.28
C ILE A 706 34.92 -4.74 -55.56
N ASN A 707 35.19 -3.69 -56.32
CA ASN A 707 36.54 -3.27 -56.71
C ASN A 707 37.23 -2.47 -55.58
N ALA A 708 38.56 -2.53 -55.50
CA ALA A 708 39.33 -1.73 -54.54
C ALA A 708 39.30 -0.23 -54.88
N ALA A 709 39.23 0.65 -53.87
CA ALA A 709 39.25 2.09 -54.06
C ALA A 709 40.64 2.59 -54.48
N SER A 710 40.72 3.49 -55.47
CA SER A 710 42.00 4.08 -55.93
C SER A 710 42.49 5.18 -54.99
N VAL A 711 43.78 5.15 -54.66
CA VAL A 711 44.46 6.14 -53.81
C VAL A 711 44.98 7.27 -54.70
N SER A 712 44.64 8.54 -54.41
CA SER A 712 45.25 9.71 -55.05
C SER A 712 45.68 10.77 -54.03
N SER A 713 46.83 11.37 -54.32
CA SER A 713 47.61 12.29 -53.51
C SER A 713 47.43 13.76 -53.91
N SER A 714 47.62 14.67 -52.94
CA SER A 714 48.19 16.04 -53.02
C SER A 714 47.30 17.28 -52.71
N SER A 715 47.81 18.04 -51.72
CA SER A 715 47.98 19.50 -51.57
C SER A 715 46.82 20.52 -51.45
N SER A 716 46.84 21.19 -50.28
CA SER A 716 46.67 22.62 -49.96
C SER A 716 45.45 23.43 -50.42
N GLY A 717 44.73 23.98 -49.44
CA GLY A 717 43.85 25.15 -49.59
C GLY A 717 42.95 25.33 -48.36
N GLY A 718 43.19 26.38 -47.57
CA GLY A 718 42.52 26.59 -46.28
C GLY A 718 41.11 27.18 -46.36
N GLY A 719 40.49 27.26 -45.18
CA GLY A 719 39.43 28.24 -44.88
C GLY A 719 38.10 27.65 -44.43
N GLY A 720 37.68 28.03 -43.22
CA GLY A 720 36.26 28.21 -42.89
C GLY A 720 35.61 27.11 -42.08
N GLY A 721 35.60 27.29 -40.75
CA GLY A 721 34.75 26.52 -39.86
C GLY A 721 33.26 26.80 -40.09
N GLY A 722 32.46 25.76 -39.87
CA GLY A 722 31.00 25.80 -39.81
C GLY A 722 30.53 24.53 -39.14
N GLY A 723 30.46 24.54 -37.80
CA GLY A 723 29.99 23.41 -37.01
C GLY A 723 28.52 23.12 -37.29
N ALA A 724 28.26 22.07 -38.06
CA ALA A 724 26.97 21.39 -38.04
C ALA A 724 27.04 20.32 -36.95
N SER A 725 26.31 20.54 -35.85
CA SER A 725 26.08 19.52 -34.83
C SER A 725 25.44 18.30 -35.51
N SER A 726 26.22 17.25 -35.73
CA SER A 726 25.75 16.00 -36.32
C SER A 726 24.72 15.38 -35.39
N THR A 727 23.45 15.38 -35.77
CA THR A 727 22.41 14.63 -35.07
C THR A 727 22.73 13.14 -35.18
N SER A 728 22.87 12.45 -34.04
CA SER A 728 23.19 11.03 -34.00
C SER A 728 21.94 10.19 -33.73
N THR A 729 21.75 9.13 -34.50
CA THR A 729 20.73 8.11 -34.24
C THR A 729 21.44 6.87 -33.71
N PHE A 730 21.08 6.45 -32.50
CA PHE A 730 21.57 5.25 -31.84
C PHE A 730 20.52 4.15 -32.02
N ALA A 731 20.95 2.96 -32.46
CA ALA A 731 20.06 1.82 -32.68
C ALA A 731 20.56 0.61 -31.87
N PRO A 732 20.34 0.59 -30.54
CA PRO A 732 20.67 -0.56 -29.70
C PRO A 732 19.90 -1.81 -30.12
N GLY A 733 20.49 -2.99 -29.90
CA GLY A 733 19.81 -4.27 -30.11
C GLY A 733 18.66 -4.46 -29.11
N SER A 734 17.65 -5.26 -29.46
CA SER A 734 16.50 -5.59 -28.60
C SER A 734 16.92 -6.19 -27.25
N ASP A 735 17.99 -7.00 -27.23
CA ASP A 735 18.59 -7.56 -26.01
C ASP A 735 19.23 -6.50 -25.10
N GLU A 736 19.76 -5.42 -25.68
CA GLU A 736 20.35 -4.32 -24.91
C GLU A 736 19.25 -3.43 -24.31
N VAL A 737 18.18 -3.20 -25.06
CA VAL A 737 17.04 -2.40 -24.59
C VAL A 737 16.24 -3.16 -23.53
N SER A 738 16.00 -4.47 -23.69
CA SER A 738 15.29 -5.26 -22.67
C SER A 738 16.00 -5.36 -21.32
N LYS A 739 17.33 -5.24 -21.30
CA LYS A 739 18.16 -5.18 -20.08
C LYS A 739 18.32 -3.76 -19.51
N GLY A 740 17.81 -2.75 -20.19
CA GLY A 740 18.00 -1.33 -19.86
C GLY A 740 19.19 -0.73 -20.60
N TYR A 741 18.92 -0.01 -21.69
CA TYR A 741 19.93 0.68 -22.48
C TYR A 741 20.08 2.13 -22.02
N THR A 742 21.25 2.46 -21.47
CA THR A 742 21.59 3.80 -21.00
C THR A 742 22.54 4.50 -21.97
N LYS A 743 22.21 5.73 -22.38
CA LYS A 743 23.03 6.51 -23.31
C LYS A 743 23.02 8.00 -22.98
N GLU A 744 24.20 8.61 -23.11
CA GLU A 744 24.36 10.06 -23.08
C GLU A 744 23.98 10.67 -24.44
N LEU A 745 22.99 11.56 -24.43
CA LEU A 745 22.37 12.15 -25.62
C LEU A 745 22.45 13.68 -25.58
N LYS A 746 22.72 14.32 -26.72
CA LYS A 746 22.55 15.78 -26.89
C LYS A 746 21.21 16.09 -27.58
N ARG A 747 20.80 17.35 -27.54
CA ARG A 747 19.60 17.83 -28.24
C ARG A 747 19.61 17.36 -29.71
N ASN A 748 18.46 16.85 -30.14
CA ASN A 748 18.12 16.24 -31.43
C ASN A 748 18.60 14.81 -31.65
N ASP A 749 19.46 14.25 -30.78
CA ASP A 749 19.82 12.84 -30.87
C ASP A 749 18.60 11.93 -30.67
N LYS A 750 18.70 10.72 -31.21
CA LYS A 750 17.60 9.77 -31.28
C LYS A 750 18.04 8.40 -30.83
N ILE A 751 17.18 7.68 -30.10
CA ILE A 751 17.32 6.25 -29.90
C ILE A 751 16.20 5.55 -30.66
N ARG A 752 16.57 4.70 -31.62
CA ARG A 752 15.68 3.83 -32.37
C ARG A 752 15.74 2.43 -31.77
N PHE A 753 14.59 1.85 -31.46
CA PHE A 753 14.52 0.51 -30.89
C PHE A 753 13.27 -0.21 -31.39
N PHE A 754 13.24 -1.53 -31.22
CA PHE A 754 12.07 -2.35 -31.51
C PHE A 754 11.48 -2.85 -30.20
N ASP A 755 10.15 -2.89 -30.11
CA ASP A 755 9.47 -3.49 -28.96
C ASP A 755 9.34 -5.02 -29.10
N SER A 756 8.65 -5.66 -28.14
CA SER A 756 8.37 -7.10 -28.14
C SER A 756 7.50 -7.58 -29.31
N SER A 757 6.78 -6.68 -29.98
CA SER A 757 5.97 -6.94 -31.18
C SER A 757 6.73 -6.72 -32.49
N SER A 758 8.01 -6.35 -32.42
CA SER A 758 8.86 -5.95 -33.56
C SER A 758 8.41 -4.65 -34.25
N SER A 759 7.66 -3.80 -33.57
CA SER A 759 7.32 -2.45 -34.07
C SER A 759 8.50 -1.50 -33.82
N GLU A 760 8.87 -0.68 -34.82
CA GLU A 760 9.95 0.32 -34.67
C GLU A 760 9.44 1.54 -33.91
N HIS A 761 10.16 1.92 -32.86
CA HIS A 761 9.91 3.08 -32.02
C HIS A 761 11.13 4.00 -32.03
N THR A 762 10.93 5.32 -31.92
CA THR A 762 12.05 6.28 -31.81
C THR A 762 11.81 7.27 -30.68
N VAL A 763 12.76 7.35 -29.74
CA VAL A 763 12.83 8.40 -28.72
C VAL A 763 13.71 9.54 -29.24
N ASN A 764 13.13 10.72 -29.42
CA ASN A 764 13.87 11.94 -29.76
C ASN A 764 14.08 12.81 -28.53
N LEU A 765 15.30 13.33 -28.35
CA LEU A 765 15.60 14.31 -27.33
C LEU A 765 15.42 15.74 -27.86
N ASP A 766 14.27 16.35 -27.60
CA ASP A 766 13.90 17.64 -28.18
C ASP A 766 14.55 18.84 -27.47
N PHE A 767 14.78 18.72 -26.15
CA PHE A 767 15.38 19.75 -25.31
C PHE A 767 16.11 19.17 -24.08
N VAL A 768 17.22 19.81 -23.69
CA VAL A 768 17.96 19.52 -22.44
C VAL A 768 18.10 20.81 -21.64
N GLY A 769 17.45 20.85 -20.48
CA GLY A 769 17.53 21.93 -19.50
C GLY A 769 18.64 21.71 -18.47
N THR A 770 18.58 22.42 -17.35
CA THR A 770 19.54 22.28 -16.23
C THR A 770 19.26 21.06 -15.35
N ASP A 771 17.99 20.70 -15.21
CA ASP A 771 17.47 19.70 -14.28
C ASP A 771 16.33 18.85 -14.88
N PHE A 772 15.96 19.12 -16.15
CA PHE A 772 14.92 18.39 -16.87
C PHE A 772 15.20 18.26 -18.38
N ILE A 773 14.47 17.37 -19.04
CA ILE A 773 14.49 17.18 -20.50
C ILE A 773 13.09 17.13 -21.10
N ASN A 774 12.97 17.41 -22.40
CA ASN A 774 11.77 17.13 -23.19
C ASN A 774 12.07 16.04 -24.22
N LEU A 775 11.21 15.03 -24.29
CA LEU A 775 11.31 13.88 -25.18
C LEU A 775 10.05 13.75 -26.06
N THR A 776 10.22 13.24 -27.28
CA THR A 776 9.12 12.80 -28.15
C THR A 776 9.33 11.36 -28.58
N ILE A 777 8.35 10.47 -28.33
CA ILE A 777 8.34 9.08 -28.78
C ILE A 777 7.49 9.00 -30.06
N ARG A 778 8.05 8.53 -31.18
CA ARG A 778 7.47 8.73 -32.54
C ARG A 778 6.50 7.67 -33.05
N SER A 779 6.16 6.70 -32.23
CA SER A 779 5.34 5.55 -32.59
C SER A 779 3.84 5.90 -32.63
N ASP A 780 3.48 6.83 -31.75
CA ASP A 780 2.40 7.82 -31.79
C ASP A 780 2.94 9.00 -30.95
N PRO A 781 2.99 10.27 -31.40
CA PRO A 781 3.80 11.32 -30.76
C PRO A 781 3.47 11.59 -29.28
N ILE A 782 4.10 10.84 -28.36
CA ILE A 782 3.99 11.06 -26.93
C ILE A 782 5.08 12.05 -26.52
N LYS A 783 4.67 13.19 -25.97
CA LYS A 783 5.57 14.20 -25.40
C LYS A 783 5.72 13.99 -23.91
N LEU A 784 6.95 13.95 -23.43
CA LEU A 784 7.28 13.69 -22.03
C LEU A 784 8.27 14.75 -21.51
N VAL A 785 8.06 15.18 -20.27
CA VAL A 785 9.02 16.00 -19.52
C VAL A 785 9.49 15.17 -18.33
N LEU A 786 10.81 15.00 -18.17
CA LEU A 786 11.41 14.25 -17.07
C LEU A 786 12.45 15.11 -16.34
N GLY A 787 12.35 15.19 -15.02
CA GLY A 787 13.40 15.70 -14.13
C GLY A 787 14.44 14.63 -13.77
N ILE A 788 15.60 15.04 -13.25
CA ILE A 788 16.66 14.10 -12.82
C ILE A 788 16.11 13.10 -11.79
N GLY A 789 16.30 11.80 -12.04
CA GLY A 789 15.82 10.70 -11.22
C GLY A 789 14.36 10.28 -11.49
N GLN A 790 13.61 11.03 -12.30
CA GLN A 790 12.23 10.67 -12.66
C GLN A 790 12.18 9.66 -13.79
N SER A 791 11.11 8.86 -13.80
CA SER A 791 10.84 7.84 -14.81
C SER A 791 9.38 7.81 -15.24
N ALA A 792 9.11 7.32 -16.44
CA ALA A 792 7.77 7.08 -16.96
C ALA A 792 7.65 5.69 -17.57
N LYS A 793 6.45 5.09 -17.48
CA LYS A 793 6.06 3.89 -18.22
C LYS A 793 5.06 4.30 -19.29
N LEU A 794 5.29 3.88 -20.52
CA LEU A 794 4.57 4.30 -21.70
C LEU A 794 3.97 3.09 -22.41
N ASN A 795 2.74 3.24 -22.85
CA ASN A 795 2.03 2.32 -23.71
C ASN A 795 2.23 2.78 -25.16
N LEU A 796 2.80 1.92 -25.99
CA LEU A 796 3.09 2.20 -27.38
C LEU A 796 2.27 1.35 -28.35
N THR A 797 1.71 0.22 -27.92
CA THR A 797 1.07 -0.77 -28.80
C THR A 797 -0.29 -1.29 -28.36
N SER A 798 -0.58 -1.40 -27.05
CA SER A 798 -1.80 -2.08 -26.58
C SER A 798 -2.42 -1.39 -25.37
N LYS A 799 -3.74 -1.20 -25.33
CA LYS A 799 -4.44 -0.50 -24.22
C LYS A 799 -4.30 -1.15 -22.84
N GLU A 800 -3.73 -2.35 -22.76
CA GLU A 800 -3.72 -3.19 -21.57
C GLU A 800 -2.33 -3.29 -20.92
N PHE A 801 -1.23 -2.93 -21.60
CA PHE A 801 0.13 -3.08 -21.09
C PHE A 801 1.02 -1.86 -21.37
N TYR A 802 1.92 -1.54 -20.44
CA TYR A 802 3.04 -0.65 -20.68
C TYR A 802 4.14 -1.40 -21.43
N ASP A 803 4.66 -0.77 -22.49
CA ASP A 803 5.63 -1.35 -23.43
C ASP A 803 7.05 -0.77 -23.24
N LEU A 804 7.16 0.44 -22.70
CA LEU A 804 8.43 1.18 -22.58
C LEU A 804 8.57 1.88 -21.23
N PHE A 805 9.69 1.64 -20.55
CA PHE A 805 10.16 2.40 -19.41
C PHE A 805 11.25 3.39 -19.84
N VAL A 806 11.16 4.64 -19.40
CA VAL A 806 12.14 5.69 -19.66
C VAL A 806 12.51 6.38 -18.36
N LYS A 807 13.81 6.60 -18.10
CA LYS A 807 14.31 7.27 -16.90
C LYS A 807 15.45 8.23 -17.22
N LEU A 808 15.40 9.44 -16.64
CA LEU A 808 16.51 10.39 -16.69
C LEU A 808 17.44 10.15 -15.50
N GLU A 809 18.67 9.72 -15.76
CA GLU A 809 19.64 9.43 -14.70
C GLU A 809 20.39 10.68 -14.22
N SER A 810 20.86 11.52 -15.16
CA SER A 810 21.59 12.77 -14.86
C SER A 810 21.67 13.68 -16.09
N ILE A 811 22.02 14.95 -15.87
CA ILE A 811 22.36 15.91 -16.94
C ILE A 811 23.75 16.46 -16.66
N ASN A 812 24.68 16.27 -17.60
CA ASN A 812 26.04 16.81 -17.53
C ASN A 812 26.35 17.52 -18.86
N ASP A 813 26.89 18.74 -18.80
CA ASP A 813 27.32 19.52 -19.98
C ASP A 813 26.28 19.61 -21.11
N LYS A 814 25.00 19.85 -20.77
CA LYS A 814 23.84 19.90 -21.70
C LYS A 814 23.59 18.60 -22.47
N LYS A 815 24.06 17.48 -21.94
CA LYS A 815 23.72 16.13 -22.40
C LYS A 815 22.97 15.39 -21.30
N ALA A 816 21.95 14.65 -21.72
CA ALA A 816 21.12 13.87 -20.82
C ALA A 816 21.58 12.42 -20.85
N ASN A 817 21.83 11.84 -19.68
CA ASN A 817 22.07 10.41 -19.55
C ASN A 817 20.72 9.71 -19.37
N LEU A 818 20.22 9.08 -20.43
CA LEU A 818 18.85 8.54 -20.52
C LEU A 818 18.88 7.02 -20.57
N THR A 819 18.07 6.37 -19.75
CA THR A 819 17.84 4.92 -19.77
C THR A 819 16.49 4.63 -20.43
N ILE A 820 16.48 3.71 -21.40
CA ILE A 820 15.25 3.13 -21.96
C ILE A 820 15.22 1.62 -21.77
N GLN A 821 14.04 1.06 -21.50
CA GLN A 821 13.85 -0.37 -21.35
C GLN A 821 12.50 -0.83 -21.87
N THR A 822 12.46 -1.86 -22.72
CA THR A 822 11.20 -2.50 -23.10
C THR A 822 10.67 -3.30 -21.92
N ILE A 823 9.41 -3.07 -21.56
CA ILE A 823 8.73 -3.74 -20.44
C ILE A 823 7.42 -4.38 -20.95
N ASN A 824 6.84 -5.27 -20.15
CA ASN A 824 5.52 -5.85 -20.40
C ASN A 824 4.77 -5.93 -19.07
N GLU A 825 4.18 -4.81 -18.66
CA GLU A 825 3.48 -4.68 -17.37
C GLU A 825 2.03 -4.23 -17.55
N PRO A 826 1.04 -4.83 -16.89
CA PRO A 826 -0.37 -4.49 -17.10
C PRO A 826 -0.71 -3.06 -16.64
N ILE A 827 -1.50 -2.35 -17.44
CA ILE A 827 -2.06 -1.02 -17.13
C ILE A 827 -3.30 -1.22 -16.26
N ILE A 828 -3.18 -0.88 -14.98
CA ILE A 828 -4.32 -0.88 -14.05
C ILE A 828 -5.05 0.46 -14.21
N GLY A 829 -6.15 0.47 -14.97
CA GLY A 829 -6.93 1.68 -15.28
C GLY A 829 -8.08 1.96 -14.28
N PRO A 830 -8.44 3.25 -14.06
CA PRO A 830 -9.66 3.68 -13.38
C PRO A 830 -10.87 3.67 -14.35
N GLU A 831 -12.05 3.29 -13.86
CA GLU A 831 -13.27 3.14 -14.65
C GLU A 831 -13.86 4.47 -15.16
N THR A 832 -13.99 4.61 -16.48
CA THR A 832 -14.76 5.69 -17.13
C THR A 832 -16.23 5.30 -17.33
N LYS A 833 -17.12 6.14 -16.80
CA LYS A 833 -18.57 6.17 -17.04
C LYS A 833 -18.89 6.46 -18.51
N ASN A 834 -19.69 5.60 -19.15
CA ASN A 834 -20.40 5.93 -20.38
C ASN A 834 -21.70 6.65 -20.03
N ASN A 835 -21.81 7.90 -20.48
CA ASN A 835 -23.08 8.62 -20.61
C ASN A 835 -23.72 8.22 -21.94
N GLU A 836 -24.80 7.46 -21.89
CA GLU A 836 -25.83 7.49 -22.93
C GLU A 836 -27.14 7.95 -22.30
N ILE A 837 -27.64 9.04 -22.86
CA ILE A 837 -28.93 9.66 -22.58
C ILE A 837 -30.00 8.84 -23.33
N ASN A 838 -30.99 8.34 -22.62
CA ASN A 838 -32.32 8.12 -23.17
C ASN A 838 -33.37 8.50 -22.11
N GLU A 839 -34.11 9.56 -22.42
CA GLU A 839 -35.25 10.05 -21.68
C GLU A 839 -36.50 9.17 -21.88
N ASN A 840 -37.39 9.27 -20.88
CA ASN A 840 -38.83 8.97 -20.86
C ASN A 840 -39.22 7.52 -20.50
N ILE A 841 -39.88 7.34 -19.34
CA ILE A 841 -41.35 7.35 -19.21
C ILE A 841 -41.78 7.11 -17.73
N SER A 842 -42.73 7.95 -17.30
CA SER A 842 -43.81 7.82 -16.31
C SER A 842 -43.53 7.61 -14.81
N GLU A 843 -43.94 8.64 -14.06
CA GLU A 843 -44.68 8.50 -12.80
C GLU A 843 -45.86 7.52 -12.94
N THR A 844 -46.00 6.59 -12.01
CA THR A 844 -47.31 6.09 -11.60
C THR A 844 -47.33 5.88 -10.10
N GLU A 845 -48.40 6.40 -9.51
CA GLU A 845 -48.74 6.45 -8.11
C GLU A 845 -48.77 5.09 -7.40
N ASP A 846 -48.32 5.16 -6.15
CA ASP A 846 -48.42 4.18 -5.09
C ASP A 846 -49.89 3.91 -4.72
N THR A 847 -50.36 2.69 -4.97
CA THR A 847 -51.36 2.04 -4.10
C THR A 847 -51.11 0.53 -4.07
N ARG A 848 -50.73 0.00 -2.89
CA ARG A 848 -51.56 -0.98 -2.13
C ARG A 848 -50.78 -1.58 -0.97
N ASN A 849 -51.16 -1.08 0.20
CA ASN A 849 -50.94 -1.63 1.51
C ASN A 849 -51.95 -2.78 1.76
N LYS A 850 -51.49 -4.03 1.95
CA LYS A 850 -52.06 -5.03 2.87
C LYS A 850 -51.31 -6.35 2.81
N GLY A 851 -50.64 -6.67 3.92
CA GLY A 851 -50.29 -8.04 4.28
C GLY A 851 -48.92 -8.15 4.93
N ASN A 852 -48.85 -8.05 6.26
CA ASN A 852 -47.97 -8.86 7.11
C ASN A 852 -48.13 -8.50 8.61
N ASN A 853 -49.26 -8.94 9.19
CA ASN A 853 -49.47 -8.92 10.65
C ASN A 853 -49.03 -10.24 11.34
N PHE A 854 -48.15 -11.04 10.71
CA PHE A 854 -47.74 -12.34 11.27
C PHE A 854 -46.32 -12.36 11.86
N LEU A 855 -45.47 -11.37 11.56
CA LEU A 855 -44.07 -11.34 12.01
C LEU A 855 -43.83 -10.57 13.33
N ILE A 856 -44.72 -9.65 13.70
CA ILE A 856 -44.54 -8.82 14.90
C ILE A 856 -44.90 -9.60 16.18
N ILE A 857 -45.83 -10.55 16.11
CA ILE A 857 -46.28 -11.33 17.28
C ILE A 857 -45.23 -12.35 17.72
N PHE A 858 -44.46 -12.93 16.79
CA PHE A 858 -43.41 -13.91 17.12
C PHE A 858 -42.18 -13.28 17.77
N GLY A 859 -41.82 -12.06 17.37
CA GLY A 859 -40.69 -11.32 17.96
C GLY A 859 -40.89 -10.96 19.42
N VAL A 860 -42.12 -10.60 19.81
CA VAL A 860 -42.44 -10.22 21.20
C VAL A 860 -42.39 -11.44 22.14
N ILE A 861 -42.86 -12.61 21.69
CA ILE A 861 -42.85 -13.84 22.50
C ILE A 861 -41.41 -14.31 22.79
N LEU A 862 -40.51 -14.18 21.81
CA LEU A 862 -39.11 -14.59 21.96
C LEU A 862 -38.34 -13.71 22.96
N ILE A 863 -38.65 -12.42 23.01
CA ILE A 863 -38.09 -11.48 24.00
C ILE A 863 -38.56 -11.83 25.41
N PHE A 864 -39.83 -12.19 25.59
CA PHE A 864 -40.35 -12.60 26.91
C PHE A 864 -39.73 -13.90 27.42
N ILE A 865 -39.47 -14.87 26.54
CA ILE A 865 -38.81 -16.14 26.91
C ILE A 865 -37.36 -15.89 27.34
N LEU A 866 -36.63 -15.00 26.65
CA LEU A 866 -35.25 -14.63 27.02
C LEU A 866 -35.18 -13.91 28.37
N ILE A 867 -36.12 -12.98 28.63
CA ILE A 867 -36.18 -12.26 29.93
C ILE A 867 -36.51 -13.24 31.07
N ALA A 868 -37.44 -14.18 30.85
CA ALA A 868 -37.76 -15.21 31.84
C ALA A 868 -36.56 -16.13 32.14
N GLY A 869 -35.78 -16.52 31.13
CA GLY A 869 -34.57 -17.32 31.29
C GLY A 869 -33.50 -16.64 32.14
N VAL A 870 -33.27 -15.33 31.93
CA VAL A 870 -32.31 -14.53 32.72
C VAL A 870 -32.75 -14.41 34.17
N LEU A 871 -34.04 -14.23 34.44
CA LEU A 871 -34.57 -14.13 35.80
C LEU A 871 -34.49 -15.47 36.56
N ILE A 872 -34.75 -16.59 35.88
CA ILE A 872 -34.62 -17.94 36.45
C ILE A 872 -33.15 -18.24 36.80
N TRP A 873 -32.21 -17.88 35.91
CA TRP A 873 -30.77 -18.08 36.15
C TRP A 873 -30.26 -17.24 37.33
N LYS A 874 -30.73 -16.00 37.45
CA LYS A 874 -30.37 -15.10 38.57
C LYS A 874 -30.88 -15.65 39.92
N LYS A 875 -32.08 -16.26 39.95
CA LYS A 875 -32.62 -16.94 41.13
C LYS A 875 -31.82 -18.19 41.50
N PHE A 876 -31.38 -18.97 40.52
CA PHE A 876 -30.60 -20.19 40.74
C PHE A 876 -29.20 -19.89 41.30
N LYS A 877 -28.54 -18.84 40.80
CA LYS A 877 -27.21 -18.40 41.27
C LYS A 877 -27.22 -17.97 42.75
N VAL A 878 -28.23 -17.19 43.17
CA VAL A 878 -28.38 -16.74 44.56
C VAL A 878 -28.69 -17.90 45.52
N GLY A 879 -29.38 -18.95 45.04
CA GLY A 879 -29.62 -20.17 45.81
C GLY A 879 -28.33 -20.96 46.08
N LEU A 880 -27.49 -21.11 45.06
CA LEU A 880 -26.22 -21.85 45.14
C LEU A 880 -25.22 -21.17 46.09
N GLU A 881 -25.12 -19.84 46.03
CA GLU A 881 -24.24 -19.06 46.91
C GLU A 881 -24.64 -19.20 48.38
N LYS A 882 -25.94 -19.26 48.69
CA LYS A 882 -26.43 -19.47 50.07
C LYS A 882 -26.14 -20.88 50.61
N GLU A 883 -26.18 -21.91 49.76
CA GLU A 883 -25.82 -23.27 50.17
C GLU A 883 -24.31 -23.42 50.41
N ILE A 884 -23.48 -22.79 49.58
CA ILE A 884 -22.02 -22.82 49.73
C ILE A 884 -21.61 -22.11 51.03
N ILE A 885 -22.20 -20.96 51.34
CA ILE A 885 -21.93 -20.22 52.58
C ILE A 885 -22.33 -21.06 53.81
N LYS A 886 -23.50 -21.71 53.79
CA LYS A 886 -23.93 -22.61 54.88
C LYS A 886 -22.99 -23.80 55.09
N LYS A 887 -22.42 -24.34 54.00
CA LYS A 887 -21.50 -25.48 54.07
C LYS A 887 -20.15 -25.06 54.64
N VAL A 888 -19.63 -23.92 54.21
CA VAL A 888 -18.40 -23.31 54.72
C VAL A 888 -18.52 -22.94 56.22
N GLU A 889 -19.64 -22.37 56.65
CA GLU A 889 -19.88 -22.08 58.08
C GLU A 889 -19.97 -23.35 58.95
N LYS A 890 -20.53 -24.43 58.40
CA LYS A 890 -20.63 -25.72 59.11
C LYS A 890 -19.26 -26.38 59.25
N ASP A 891 -18.40 -26.28 58.24
CA ASP A 891 -17.05 -26.82 58.27
C ASP A 891 -16.12 -25.98 59.18
N LEU A 892 -16.29 -24.66 59.21
CA LEU A 892 -15.56 -23.78 60.13
C LEU A 892 -15.94 -24.00 61.61
N LYS A 893 -17.18 -24.36 61.90
CA LYS A 893 -17.61 -24.74 63.26
C LYS A 893 -17.11 -26.12 63.69
N ARG A 894 -16.80 -27.01 62.75
CA ARG A 894 -16.27 -28.35 63.04
C ARG A 894 -14.77 -28.36 63.33
N ASN A 895 -14.03 -27.38 62.81
CA ASN A 895 -12.59 -27.21 63.05
C ASN A 895 -12.25 -26.36 64.30
N LYS A 896 -13.25 -25.91 65.06
CA LYS A 896 -13.08 -25.16 66.31
C LYS A 896 -13.45 -25.95 67.58
N LYS A 897 -13.57 -27.28 67.49
CA LYS A 897 -13.79 -28.19 68.62
C LYS A 897 -12.68 -29.21 68.74
#